data_AF-A0A832B4C0-F1
#
_entry.id   AF-A0A832B4C0-F1
#
_cell.length_a   1.000
_cell.length_b   1.000
_cell.length_c   1.000
_cell.angle_alpha   90.00
_cell.angle_beta   90.00
_cell.angle_gamma   90.00
#
_symmetry.space_group_name_H-M   'P 1'
#
loop_
_entity.id
_entity.type
_entity.pdbx_description
1 polymer ?
#
loop_
_entity_poly.entity_id
_entity_poly.type
_entity_poly.pdbx_seq_one_letter_code
_entity_poly.pdbx_strand_id
1 'polypeptide(L)'
;MLLKTEPMKTSLISLSFTILCMLGFETSLAQCPGTLTLTVSSVSAADCPDNGIVTLGGNAVGNAAVVFSIISGPSRVGVQQSSAVFNSLAAGTYIFRATCNAQTADVTVTVNNNYVPLDPGFNVVVNNICTNYSTGGTITITGISGGKAPLQYSFIQNGSANYNDALSNYGASTSFTTSSWGVYQVRVKDACGVFLTKTINLQPTYPAAHFGGASVDFNNVACDSAGLYFWMNDDNYQGVSLSDYPRLRFRVYEKAGNCIPGALIKSFELTASGNEYFVIPRRDVVVEVTTPCGEVRTECYDYPDVDTLQTYWKPLLKGCGGGSDPFTISIKHQYNYYAKEPLTVRLFNNNTNNLLQTINNAGNWGCCSFDNLPLDDYRIEVTDACGNTTQAIVTPPTGTVGFLPTDLGTYVDKECTYQDGKTTVKLAITGLISNLDISTLTIGSGPDNIGQSATMNSTNGLFYFFSLTPGATYGFTLNNGCISVPLSFTVPTDNWRIVEFEINPSVTQQCGGSGTIAANINYSGWGSYRSELWLGGTKIAENNSGIFTNIPPGLYTVKGIAVQSWCSNSTSSELSDTVRVYNDATPPQLLRQFGFICETAGIPGATGSATIEVGGFGPFKYDLKRISPNPQSAYTTVAVNAAGNYTFNSLDAYAVYSLLITDNCGKSTVSELVVGNIGNLSFVNPYEPCVNSPYLLSAMDIPGASYSWQKIGSPVILSTTKDLYFVNYSSGYDGDYTCTITLGGGCLQRVLNAKLNSNFCGALLPVKISSLYARTSDCNVHVSWKTMEAGKGIFEIQRSNDGQNYSTIGTIGFDNNGPALFNFVDENPPAGNNFYRLKLIDRLGKFGFSKQLSVKNSCGMLNPDFSIYPNPVTTNYTTVYINSDKAQNIEIHLLNVNGQSLKRLKTLFPIGKHSQQLDLSNLPQGLYVVNVTVEGELKKQIKVLRR
;
A
#
# COMPACT_ATOMS: atom_id res chain seq x y z
N MET A 1 -61.34 24.95 2.72
CA MET A 1 -61.22 26.29 2.12
C MET A 1 -61.07 26.11 0.62
N LEU A 2 -61.91 26.79 -0.16
CA LEU A 2 -62.12 26.63 -1.60
C LEU A 2 -60.89 26.92 -2.47
N LEU A 3 -60.79 26.22 -3.62
CA LEU A 3 -60.64 26.72 -5.02
C LEU A 3 -60.04 25.60 -5.89
N LYS A 4 -60.86 24.93 -6.70
CA LYS A 4 -61.25 25.22 -8.11
C LYS A 4 -60.31 24.58 -9.15
N THR A 5 -60.79 23.48 -9.71
CA THR A 5 -60.43 22.88 -10.99
C THR A 5 -61.43 23.35 -12.05
N GLU A 6 -60.98 23.67 -13.28
CA GLU A 6 -61.79 23.57 -14.50
C GLU A 6 -60.87 23.46 -15.76
N PRO A 7 -61.29 22.72 -16.81
CA PRO A 7 -60.47 22.44 -18.01
C PRO A 7 -60.94 23.14 -19.30
N MET A 8 -60.12 22.92 -20.34
CA MET A 8 -60.24 23.21 -21.79
C MET A 8 -61.62 23.61 -22.37
N LYS A 9 -61.60 24.68 -23.19
CA LYS A 9 -62.65 25.01 -24.16
C LYS A 9 -62.21 24.70 -25.59
N THR A 10 -63.00 23.86 -26.25
CA THR A 10 -63.13 23.68 -27.70
C THR A 10 -64.16 24.69 -28.24
N SER A 11 -63.97 25.22 -29.45
CA SER A 11 -65.04 25.87 -30.23
C SER A 11 -64.99 25.42 -31.68
N LEU A 12 -66.10 24.84 -32.13
CA LEU A 12 -66.51 24.62 -33.52
C LEU A 12 -66.86 25.95 -34.21
N ILE A 13 -66.90 25.94 -35.56
CA ILE A 13 -67.88 26.56 -36.51
C ILE A 13 -67.21 26.49 -37.91
N SER A 14 -67.62 25.60 -38.82
CA SER A 14 -68.74 25.60 -39.79
C SER A 14 -68.40 26.11 -41.20
N LEU A 15 -68.42 25.18 -42.15
CA LEU A 15 -68.99 25.22 -43.51
C LEU A 15 -69.06 26.57 -44.28
N SER A 16 -68.45 26.60 -45.47
CA SER A 16 -69.01 27.22 -46.69
C SER A 16 -68.24 26.74 -47.92
N PHE A 17 -68.87 25.86 -48.70
CA PHE A 17 -68.45 25.47 -50.05
C PHE A 17 -69.27 26.32 -51.03
N THR A 18 -68.64 27.11 -51.89
CA THR A 18 -69.29 27.58 -53.13
C THR A 18 -68.27 27.80 -54.23
N ILE A 19 -68.60 27.19 -55.35
CA ILE A 19 -67.94 27.17 -56.65
C ILE A 19 -67.97 28.57 -57.28
N LEU A 20 -66.87 28.99 -57.93
CA LEU A 20 -66.81 29.56 -59.30
C LEU A 20 -65.68 30.60 -59.46
N CYS A 21 -64.55 30.18 -60.06
CA CYS A 21 -63.81 30.95 -61.04
C CYS A 21 -62.71 30.07 -61.67
N MET A 22 -63.09 29.33 -62.72
CA MET A 22 -62.12 28.90 -63.73
C MET A 22 -61.93 30.04 -64.70
N LEU A 23 -60.82 30.78 -64.59
CA LEU A 23 -60.19 31.48 -65.70
C LEU A 23 -58.69 31.59 -65.40
N GLY A 24 -57.89 30.82 -66.16
CA GLY A 24 -56.51 31.15 -66.50
C GLY A 24 -55.46 31.06 -65.40
N PHE A 25 -55.24 29.88 -64.81
CA PHE A 25 -53.88 29.54 -64.37
C PHE A 25 -53.05 29.28 -65.62
N GLU A 26 -52.38 30.31 -66.14
CA GLU A 26 -51.05 30.06 -66.68
C GLU A 26 -50.19 29.66 -65.48
N THR A 27 -50.12 28.35 -65.21
CA THR A 27 -48.97 27.83 -64.50
C THR A 27 -47.79 28.08 -65.42
N SER A 28 -47.11 29.22 -65.23
CA SER A 28 -45.73 29.31 -65.68
C SER A 28 -44.99 28.20 -64.94
N LEU A 29 -44.86 27.02 -65.56
CA LEU A 29 -43.87 26.04 -65.17
C LEU A 29 -42.58 26.84 -65.15
N ALA A 30 -42.04 27.12 -63.96
CA ALA A 30 -40.78 27.85 -63.84
C ALA A 30 -39.75 27.01 -64.61
N GLN A 31 -39.47 27.43 -65.84
CA GLN A 31 -38.59 26.68 -66.71
C GLN A 31 -37.18 26.83 -66.14
N CYS A 32 -36.45 25.72 -66.07
CA CYS A 32 -35.04 25.76 -65.73
C CYS A 32 -34.31 26.67 -66.74
N PRO A 33 -33.33 27.47 -66.32
CA PRO A 33 -32.51 28.24 -67.24
C PRO A 33 -31.87 27.31 -68.27
N GLY A 34 -31.68 27.76 -69.51
CA GLY A 34 -31.08 26.94 -70.58
C GLY A 34 -29.68 26.40 -70.24
N THR A 35 -28.93 27.12 -69.39
CA THR A 35 -27.68 26.67 -68.77
C THR A 35 -27.68 27.08 -67.30
N LEU A 36 -27.65 26.12 -66.38
CA LEU A 36 -27.60 26.39 -64.95
C LEU A 36 -26.18 26.83 -64.54
N THR A 37 -26.07 27.98 -63.89
CA THR A 37 -24.81 28.51 -63.34
C THR A 37 -24.99 28.81 -61.86
N LEU A 38 -24.01 28.39 -61.07
CA LEU A 38 -23.97 28.62 -59.63
C LEU A 38 -22.66 29.33 -59.30
N THR A 39 -22.77 30.45 -58.60
CA THR A 39 -21.62 31.22 -58.10
C THR A 39 -21.80 31.47 -56.61
N VAL A 40 -20.79 32.06 -55.97
CA VAL A 40 -20.90 32.52 -54.58
C VAL A 40 -21.14 34.02 -54.62
N SER A 41 -22.24 34.48 -54.03
CA SER A 41 -22.56 35.90 -53.91
C SER A 41 -21.82 36.53 -52.73
N SER A 42 -21.87 35.87 -51.57
CA SER A 42 -21.14 36.31 -50.38
C SER A 42 -20.85 35.15 -49.43
N VAL A 43 -19.79 35.31 -48.64
CA VAL A 43 -19.42 34.38 -47.56
C VAL A 43 -19.19 35.19 -46.30
N SER A 44 -19.90 34.84 -45.23
CA SER A 44 -19.55 35.26 -43.88
C SER A 44 -18.71 34.17 -43.24
N ALA A 45 -17.56 34.56 -42.69
CA ALA A 45 -16.74 33.67 -41.89
C ALA A 45 -17.52 33.16 -40.67
N ALA A 46 -17.10 32.01 -40.15
CA ALA A 46 -17.59 31.50 -38.88
C ALA A 46 -16.83 32.20 -37.74
N ASP A 47 -17.48 33.18 -37.12
CA ASP A 47 -16.96 33.90 -35.95
C ASP A 47 -17.34 33.21 -34.63
N CYS A 48 -18.19 32.19 -34.68
CA CYS A 48 -18.56 31.26 -33.61
C CYS A 48 -18.63 29.84 -34.20
N PRO A 49 -18.64 28.78 -33.39
CA PRO A 49 -18.94 27.43 -33.88
C PRO A 49 -20.26 27.41 -34.64
N ASP A 50 -20.23 26.86 -35.85
CA ASP A 50 -21.40 26.63 -36.70
C ASP A 50 -22.28 27.88 -36.95
N ASN A 51 -21.68 29.05 -37.18
CA ASN A 51 -22.41 30.28 -37.51
C ASN A 51 -22.04 30.92 -38.87
N GLY A 52 -21.20 30.26 -39.66
CA GLY A 52 -20.85 30.72 -41.00
C GLY A 52 -22.08 30.79 -41.91
N ILE A 53 -22.05 31.72 -42.87
CA ILE A 53 -23.14 31.93 -43.82
C ILE A 53 -22.58 31.94 -45.23
N VAL A 54 -23.15 31.12 -46.12
CA VAL A 54 -22.87 31.15 -47.55
C VAL A 54 -24.14 31.56 -48.28
N THR A 55 -24.06 32.63 -49.07
CA THR A 55 -25.12 33.02 -50.00
C THR A 55 -24.67 32.71 -51.42
N LEU A 56 -25.39 31.81 -52.07
CA LEU A 56 -25.16 31.43 -53.46
C LEU A 56 -25.70 32.51 -54.41
N GLY A 57 -25.11 32.61 -55.58
CA GLY A 57 -25.42 33.55 -56.67
C GLY A 57 -25.48 32.85 -58.03
N GLY A 58 -25.59 33.62 -59.10
CA GLY A 58 -25.72 33.11 -60.47
C GLY A 58 -27.17 33.00 -60.92
N ASN A 59 -27.40 32.48 -62.14
CA ASN A 59 -28.75 32.42 -62.72
C ASN A 59 -29.63 31.30 -62.13
N ALA A 60 -29.08 30.48 -61.24
CA ALA A 60 -29.83 29.51 -60.44
C ALA A 60 -30.66 30.17 -59.32
N VAL A 61 -30.27 31.37 -58.87
CA VAL A 61 -30.88 32.04 -57.70
C VAL A 61 -32.10 32.86 -58.12
N GLY A 62 -33.20 32.73 -57.36
CA GLY A 62 -34.48 33.39 -57.65
C GLY A 62 -35.41 32.59 -58.57
N ASN A 63 -34.97 31.42 -59.07
CA ASN A 63 -35.82 30.51 -59.84
C ASN A 63 -36.51 29.49 -58.90
N ALA A 64 -37.84 29.48 -58.89
CA ALA A 64 -38.64 28.63 -58.00
C ALA A 64 -38.52 27.12 -58.27
N ALA A 65 -37.99 26.70 -59.42
CA ALA A 65 -37.78 25.29 -59.77
C ALA A 65 -36.40 24.74 -59.36
N VAL A 66 -35.51 25.57 -58.81
CA VAL A 66 -34.15 25.18 -58.41
C VAL A 66 -34.11 24.75 -56.95
N VAL A 67 -33.47 23.61 -56.67
CA VAL A 67 -33.17 23.14 -55.31
C VAL A 67 -31.67 23.23 -55.07
N PHE A 68 -31.27 23.88 -53.99
CA PHE A 68 -29.89 23.96 -53.55
C PHE A 68 -29.58 22.88 -52.52
N SER A 69 -28.39 22.32 -52.56
CA SER A 69 -27.95 21.27 -51.66
C SER A 69 -26.47 21.36 -51.30
N ILE A 70 -26.11 20.86 -50.12
CA ILE A 70 -24.71 20.66 -49.73
C ILE A 70 -24.33 19.22 -50.08
N ILE A 71 -23.41 19.04 -51.02
CA ILE A 71 -22.95 17.70 -51.45
C ILE A 71 -21.64 17.28 -50.79
N SER A 72 -20.87 18.23 -50.26
CA SER A 72 -19.69 17.95 -49.44
C SER A 72 -19.40 19.12 -48.50
N GLY A 73 -18.90 18.83 -47.31
CA GLY A 73 -18.52 19.83 -46.31
C GLY A 73 -18.40 19.27 -44.89
N PRO A 74 -17.82 20.03 -43.96
CA PRO A 74 -17.61 19.60 -42.57
C PRO A 74 -18.91 19.50 -41.75
N SER A 75 -20.00 20.14 -42.17
CA SER A 75 -21.31 20.02 -41.52
C SER A 75 -22.46 20.10 -42.52
N ARG A 76 -23.67 19.71 -42.12
CA ARG A 76 -24.93 19.87 -42.90
C ARG A 76 -24.91 19.27 -44.32
N VAL A 77 -24.07 18.27 -44.59
CA VAL A 77 -24.07 17.54 -45.87
C VAL A 77 -25.42 16.85 -46.10
N GLY A 78 -25.94 16.95 -47.32
CA GLY A 78 -27.24 16.39 -47.73
C GLY A 78 -28.44 17.31 -47.47
N VAL A 79 -28.27 18.45 -46.80
CA VAL A 79 -29.36 19.42 -46.62
C VAL A 79 -29.77 19.99 -47.98
N GLN A 80 -31.08 20.00 -48.25
CA GLN A 80 -31.68 20.57 -49.45
C GLN A 80 -32.66 21.69 -49.08
N GLN A 81 -32.66 22.77 -49.85
CA GLN A 81 -33.54 23.93 -49.62
C GLN A 81 -33.76 24.74 -50.90
N SER A 82 -34.87 25.45 -50.97
CA SER A 82 -35.16 26.40 -52.07
C SER A 82 -34.47 27.75 -51.89
N SER A 83 -34.01 28.07 -50.66
CA SER A 83 -33.22 29.27 -50.38
C SER A 83 -31.77 29.12 -50.84
N ALA A 84 -31.22 30.16 -51.45
CA ALA A 84 -29.80 30.24 -51.80
C ALA A 84 -28.89 30.59 -50.60
N VAL A 85 -29.46 30.80 -49.41
CA VAL A 85 -28.74 31.20 -48.19
C VAL A 85 -28.62 30.02 -47.23
N PHE A 86 -27.40 29.55 -47.00
CA PHE A 86 -27.08 28.50 -46.04
C PHE A 86 -26.48 29.10 -44.79
N ASN A 87 -27.24 29.02 -43.69
CA ASN A 87 -26.83 29.48 -42.37
C ASN A 87 -26.28 28.32 -41.54
N SER A 88 -25.63 28.68 -40.43
CA SER A 88 -25.13 27.75 -39.43
C SER A 88 -24.14 26.72 -39.98
N LEU A 89 -23.21 27.21 -40.81
CA LEU A 89 -22.16 26.38 -41.38
C LEU A 89 -20.92 26.40 -40.48
N ALA A 90 -20.31 25.24 -40.30
CA ALA A 90 -19.00 25.13 -39.68
C ALA A 90 -17.94 25.81 -40.56
N ALA A 91 -16.78 26.15 -40.01
CA ALA A 91 -15.67 26.58 -40.86
C ALA A 91 -15.13 25.40 -41.69
N GLY A 92 -14.75 25.68 -42.93
CA GLY A 92 -14.17 24.71 -43.85
C GLY A 92 -14.70 24.83 -45.27
N THR A 93 -14.28 23.91 -46.13
CA THR A 93 -14.61 23.93 -47.56
C THR A 93 -15.88 23.13 -47.82
N TYR A 94 -16.83 23.76 -48.51
CA TYR A 94 -18.11 23.19 -48.91
C TYR A 94 -18.21 23.13 -50.43
N ILE A 95 -18.94 22.12 -50.90
CA ILE A 95 -19.42 22.04 -52.28
C ILE A 95 -20.94 22.12 -52.25
N PHE A 96 -21.47 23.18 -52.87
CA PHE A 96 -22.90 23.39 -53.04
C PHE A 96 -23.32 23.00 -54.45
N ARG A 97 -24.51 22.42 -54.58
CA ARG A 97 -25.12 22.03 -55.85
C ARG A 97 -26.48 22.67 -55.99
N ALA A 98 -26.72 23.32 -57.13
CA ALA A 98 -28.05 23.68 -57.60
C ALA A 98 -28.53 22.60 -58.57
N THR A 99 -29.77 22.13 -58.40
CA THR A 99 -30.40 21.12 -59.25
C THR A 99 -31.72 21.65 -59.77
N CYS A 100 -31.95 21.55 -61.08
CA CYS A 100 -33.22 21.86 -61.72
C CYS A 100 -33.47 20.81 -62.81
N ASN A 101 -34.48 19.95 -62.62
CA ASN A 101 -34.69 18.75 -63.42
C ASN A 101 -33.41 17.89 -63.51
N ALA A 102 -32.90 17.60 -64.72
CA ALA A 102 -31.68 16.82 -64.94
C ALA A 102 -30.39 17.67 -64.96
N GLN A 103 -30.49 19.00 -64.87
CA GLN A 103 -29.32 19.89 -64.87
C GLN A 103 -28.81 20.13 -63.44
N THR A 104 -27.49 20.11 -63.29
CA THR A 104 -26.80 20.39 -62.02
C THR A 104 -25.66 21.38 -62.23
N ALA A 105 -25.46 22.28 -61.29
CA ALA A 105 -24.32 23.18 -61.25
C ALA A 105 -23.75 23.23 -59.83
N ASP A 106 -22.42 23.10 -59.73
CA ASP A 106 -21.72 23.02 -58.45
C ASP A 106 -20.82 24.24 -58.24
N VAL A 107 -20.67 24.68 -57.00
CA VAL A 107 -19.70 25.69 -56.62
C VAL A 107 -18.99 25.28 -55.33
N THR A 108 -17.68 25.48 -55.29
CA THR A 108 -16.86 25.23 -54.11
C THR A 108 -16.56 26.55 -53.41
N VAL A 109 -16.69 26.57 -52.09
CA VAL A 109 -16.45 27.77 -51.29
C VAL A 109 -15.88 27.40 -49.92
N THR A 110 -14.98 28.23 -49.41
CA THR A 110 -14.41 28.06 -48.07
C THR A 110 -15.03 29.08 -47.12
N VAL A 111 -15.61 28.59 -46.03
CA VAL A 111 -16.01 29.39 -44.86
C VAL A 111 -14.78 29.50 -43.96
N ASN A 112 -14.21 30.70 -43.82
CA ASN A 112 -13.05 30.94 -42.98
C ASN A 112 -13.40 30.75 -41.49
N ASN A 113 -12.43 30.24 -40.71
CA ASN A 113 -12.54 30.17 -39.25
C ASN A 113 -11.93 31.41 -38.62
N ASN A 114 -12.76 32.28 -38.05
CA ASN A 114 -12.30 33.45 -37.28
C ASN A 114 -12.44 33.22 -35.77
N TYR A 115 -13.00 32.09 -35.36
CA TYR A 115 -13.21 31.76 -33.96
C TYR A 115 -11.93 31.19 -33.35
N VAL A 116 -11.41 31.86 -32.31
CA VAL A 116 -10.36 31.32 -31.44
C VAL A 116 -11.05 30.65 -30.26
N PRO A 117 -10.96 29.32 -30.08
CA PRO A 117 -11.60 28.64 -28.96
C PRO A 117 -11.11 29.16 -27.60
N LEU A 118 -11.99 29.11 -26.59
CA LEU A 118 -11.59 29.31 -25.20
C LEU A 118 -10.45 28.35 -24.84
N ASP A 119 -9.40 28.88 -24.23
CA ASP A 119 -8.24 28.11 -23.77
C ASP A 119 -8.56 27.39 -22.44
N PRO A 120 -8.46 26.04 -22.36
CA PRO A 120 -8.62 25.30 -21.11
C PRO A 120 -7.51 25.55 -20.07
N GLY A 121 -6.44 26.24 -20.45
CA GLY A 121 -5.30 26.59 -19.60
C GLY A 121 -5.56 27.67 -18.54
N PHE A 122 -6.74 28.30 -18.47
CA PHE A 122 -7.01 29.33 -17.47
C PHE A 122 -6.91 28.78 -16.04
N ASN A 123 -6.42 29.58 -15.09
CA ASN A 123 -6.21 29.15 -13.70
C ASN A 123 -7.34 29.62 -12.79
N VAL A 124 -7.69 28.80 -11.81
CA VAL A 124 -8.57 29.17 -10.71
C VAL A 124 -7.75 29.14 -9.42
N VAL A 125 -7.64 30.28 -8.75
CA VAL A 125 -6.84 30.47 -7.54
C VAL A 125 -7.79 30.77 -6.38
N VAL A 126 -7.54 30.16 -5.23
CA VAL A 126 -8.26 30.44 -3.99
C VAL A 126 -7.36 31.26 -3.06
N ASN A 127 -7.82 32.44 -2.66
CA ASN A 127 -7.12 33.36 -1.78
C ASN A 127 -8.01 33.76 -0.59
N ASN A 128 -7.44 34.46 0.38
CA ASN A 128 -8.16 35.03 1.53
C ASN A 128 -8.97 34.00 2.34
N ILE A 129 -8.50 32.75 2.40
CA ILE A 129 -9.12 31.70 3.19
C ILE A 129 -8.97 32.03 4.68
N CYS A 130 -10.06 31.93 5.44
CA CYS A 130 -10.03 32.08 6.90
C CYS A 130 -9.41 33.41 7.38
N THR A 131 -9.77 34.52 6.72
CA THR A 131 -9.31 35.85 7.12
C THR A 131 -10.16 36.38 8.26
N ASN A 132 -9.55 36.99 9.29
CA ASN A 132 -10.24 37.65 10.40
C ASN A 132 -11.30 36.81 11.13
N TYR A 133 -11.00 35.55 11.45
CA TYR A 133 -11.92 34.67 12.19
C TYR A 133 -13.25 34.47 11.45
N SER A 134 -13.22 34.45 10.11
CA SER A 134 -14.41 34.28 9.27
C SER A 134 -14.27 33.04 8.37
N THR A 135 -15.40 32.40 8.07
CA THR A 135 -15.44 31.23 7.18
C THR A 135 -15.36 31.65 5.71
N GLY A 136 -14.87 30.75 4.87
CA GLY A 136 -14.82 30.89 3.42
C GLY A 136 -13.55 31.53 2.87
N GLY A 137 -13.66 32.09 1.66
CA GLY A 137 -12.54 32.64 0.90
C GLY A 137 -12.95 33.23 -0.45
N THR A 138 -11.96 33.65 -1.23
CA THR A 138 -12.13 34.28 -2.55
C THR A 138 -11.60 33.38 -3.66
N ILE A 139 -12.48 33.00 -4.60
CA ILE A 139 -12.15 32.25 -5.81
C ILE A 139 -11.90 33.26 -6.95
N THR A 140 -10.76 33.16 -7.62
CA THR A 140 -10.35 34.10 -8.69
C THR A 140 -9.91 33.35 -9.95
N ILE A 141 -10.38 33.81 -11.12
CA ILE A 141 -9.99 33.29 -12.42
C ILE A 141 -8.85 34.16 -13.00
N THR A 142 -7.79 33.53 -13.51
CA THR A 142 -6.64 34.21 -14.12
C THR A 142 -6.19 33.50 -15.41
N GLY A 143 -5.44 34.19 -16.27
CA GLY A 143 -4.85 33.58 -17.47
C GLY A 143 -5.87 33.14 -18.53
N ILE A 144 -6.95 33.89 -18.71
CA ILE A 144 -7.97 33.58 -19.72
C ILE A 144 -7.52 34.07 -21.09
N SER A 145 -7.60 33.19 -22.10
CA SER A 145 -7.32 33.49 -23.50
C SER A 145 -8.31 32.80 -24.42
N GLY A 146 -8.51 33.36 -25.62
CA GLY A 146 -9.49 32.86 -26.59
C GLY A 146 -10.94 33.16 -26.22
N GLY A 147 -11.87 32.61 -26.99
CA GLY A 147 -13.31 32.88 -26.91
C GLY A 147 -13.70 34.22 -27.54
N LYS A 148 -14.99 34.35 -27.89
CA LYS A 148 -15.55 35.62 -28.38
C LYS A 148 -16.00 36.51 -27.22
N ALA A 149 -15.47 37.74 -27.16
CA ALA A 149 -15.90 38.72 -26.16
C ALA A 149 -17.36 39.22 -26.39
N PRO A 150 -18.07 39.69 -25.34
CA PRO A 150 -17.64 39.73 -23.94
C PRO A 150 -17.68 38.34 -23.29
N LEU A 151 -16.67 38.06 -22.45
CA LEU A 151 -16.66 36.86 -21.62
C LEU A 151 -17.52 37.07 -20.38
N GLN A 152 -18.16 36.01 -19.91
CA GLN A 152 -18.95 35.98 -18.69
C GLN A 152 -18.51 34.85 -17.78
N TYR A 153 -18.68 35.03 -16.48
CA TYR A 153 -18.18 34.14 -15.44
C TYR A 153 -19.30 33.71 -14.50
N SER A 154 -19.30 32.44 -14.10
CA SER A 154 -20.24 31.88 -13.13
C SER A 154 -19.49 31.09 -12.06
N PHE A 155 -19.93 31.24 -10.82
CA PHE A 155 -19.42 30.53 -9.65
C PHE A 155 -20.61 29.94 -8.90
N ILE A 156 -20.70 28.60 -8.86
CA ILE A 156 -21.83 27.93 -8.22
C ILE A 156 -21.34 26.77 -7.36
N GLN A 157 -21.92 26.62 -6.17
CA GLN A 157 -21.67 25.45 -5.35
C GLN A 157 -22.43 24.24 -5.93
N ASN A 158 -21.71 23.29 -6.51
CA ASN A 158 -22.28 22.08 -7.12
C ASN A 158 -21.24 20.95 -7.19
N GLY A 159 -21.64 19.74 -6.81
CA GLY A 159 -20.77 18.56 -6.83
C GLY A 159 -20.52 17.96 -8.22
N SER A 160 -21.29 18.34 -9.25
CA SER A 160 -21.11 17.85 -10.62
C SER A 160 -20.56 18.95 -11.52
N ALA A 161 -19.46 18.67 -12.23
CA ALA A 161 -18.91 19.57 -13.26
C ALA A 161 -19.80 19.68 -14.51
N ASN A 162 -20.57 18.62 -14.79
CA ASN A 162 -21.48 18.52 -15.94
C ASN A 162 -22.91 18.99 -15.62
N TYR A 163 -23.09 19.84 -14.60
CA TYR A 163 -24.39 20.38 -14.25
C TYR A 163 -25.02 21.20 -15.40
N ASN A 164 -26.36 21.22 -15.43
CA ASN A 164 -27.13 21.97 -16.44
C ASN A 164 -26.76 23.46 -16.41
N ASP A 165 -26.36 24.03 -17.56
CA ASP A 165 -25.96 25.44 -17.68
C ASP A 165 -27.07 26.44 -17.33
N ALA A 166 -28.34 26.03 -17.39
CA ALA A 166 -29.45 26.85 -16.92
C ALA A 166 -29.38 27.21 -15.42
N LEU A 167 -28.59 26.48 -14.62
CA LEU A 167 -28.38 26.78 -13.20
C LEU A 167 -27.31 27.85 -12.96
N SER A 168 -26.49 28.17 -13.98
CA SER A 168 -25.43 29.18 -13.88
C SER A 168 -26.01 30.59 -13.81
N ASN A 169 -25.43 31.45 -12.97
CA ASN A 169 -25.66 32.88 -13.02
C ASN A 169 -24.38 33.60 -13.49
N TYR A 170 -24.43 34.14 -14.70
CA TYR A 170 -23.25 34.71 -15.37
C TYR A 170 -23.12 36.22 -15.12
N GLY A 171 -21.94 36.64 -14.68
CA GLY A 171 -21.57 38.05 -14.47
C GLY A 171 -20.23 38.43 -15.13
N ALA A 172 -19.82 39.69 -14.98
CA ALA A 172 -18.57 40.21 -15.55
C ALA A 172 -17.35 40.05 -14.63
N SER A 173 -17.55 39.67 -13.35
CA SER A 173 -16.47 39.55 -12.36
C SER A 173 -15.70 38.25 -12.52
N THR A 174 -14.37 38.33 -12.55
CA THR A 174 -13.47 37.16 -12.49
C THR A 174 -13.22 36.66 -11.07
N SER A 175 -13.82 37.30 -10.06
CA SER A 175 -13.67 36.92 -8.65
C SER A 175 -15.02 36.75 -7.94
N PHE A 176 -15.07 35.80 -7.01
CA PHE A 176 -16.23 35.49 -6.18
C PHE A 176 -15.79 35.20 -4.75
N THR A 177 -16.40 35.88 -3.77
CA THR A 177 -16.14 35.66 -2.34
C THR A 177 -17.37 35.01 -1.71
N THR A 178 -17.14 33.98 -0.90
CA THR A 178 -18.19 33.20 -0.23
C THR A 178 -17.76 32.85 1.17
N SER A 179 -18.72 32.71 2.09
CA SER A 179 -18.51 32.23 3.45
C SER A 179 -18.72 30.72 3.60
N SER A 180 -19.21 30.05 2.56
CA SER A 180 -19.60 28.63 2.60
C SER A 180 -18.51 27.73 2.04
N TRP A 181 -18.15 26.68 2.79
CA TRP A 181 -17.26 25.61 2.34
C TRP A 181 -17.96 24.67 1.36
N GLY A 182 -17.19 24.03 0.47
CA GLY A 182 -17.66 22.98 -0.43
C GLY A 182 -17.11 23.07 -1.84
N VAL A 183 -17.69 22.26 -2.72
CA VAL A 183 -17.27 22.16 -4.13
C VAL A 183 -17.96 23.23 -4.97
N TYR A 184 -17.16 24.03 -5.66
CA TYR A 184 -17.61 25.07 -6.58
C TYR A 184 -17.24 24.75 -8.02
N GLN A 185 -18.16 25.04 -8.93
CA GLN A 185 -17.95 25.00 -10.36
C GLN A 185 -17.76 26.42 -10.88
N VAL A 186 -16.64 26.64 -11.55
CA VAL A 186 -16.21 27.93 -12.08
C VAL A 186 -16.27 27.86 -13.59
N ARG A 187 -17.18 28.64 -14.20
CA ARG A 187 -17.36 28.68 -15.66
C ARG A 187 -16.85 29.98 -16.25
N VAL A 188 -16.19 29.86 -17.39
CA VAL A 188 -15.93 30.95 -18.34
C VAL A 188 -16.77 30.66 -19.57
N LYS A 189 -17.67 31.57 -19.94
CA LYS A 189 -18.54 31.48 -21.11
C LYS A 189 -18.26 32.65 -22.05
N ASP A 190 -18.23 32.37 -23.33
CA ASP A 190 -18.04 33.39 -24.36
C ASP A 190 -19.37 33.85 -24.98
N ALA A 191 -19.32 34.88 -25.83
CA ALA A 191 -20.49 35.42 -26.52
C ALA A 191 -21.12 34.45 -27.54
N CYS A 192 -20.40 33.38 -27.92
CA CYS A 192 -20.91 32.31 -28.77
C CYS A 192 -21.69 31.26 -27.96
N GLY A 193 -21.65 31.33 -26.62
CA GLY A 193 -22.30 30.38 -25.72
C GLY A 193 -21.43 29.16 -25.39
N VAL A 194 -20.19 29.11 -25.89
CA VAL A 194 -19.22 28.07 -25.54
C VAL A 194 -18.70 28.37 -24.13
N PHE A 195 -18.62 27.35 -23.28
CA PHE A 195 -18.09 27.50 -21.94
C PHE A 195 -17.13 26.38 -21.57
N LEU A 196 -16.21 26.72 -20.66
CA LEU A 196 -15.33 25.78 -19.98
C LEU A 196 -15.62 25.81 -18.49
N THR A 197 -15.51 24.66 -17.82
CA THR A 197 -15.76 24.52 -16.38
C THR A 197 -14.49 24.04 -15.68
N LYS A 198 -14.15 24.64 -14.55
CA LYS A 198 -13.18 24.11 -13.58
C LYS A 198 -13.82 23.91 -12.22
N THR A 199 -13.50 22.79 -11.57
CA THR A 199 -13.95 22.48 -10.22
C THR A 199 -12.92 22.95 -9.20
N ILE A 200 -13.35 23.67 -8.16
CA ILE A 200 -12.53 24.01 -6.99
C ILE A 200 -13.19 23.48 -5.73
N ASN A 201 -12.41 22.92 -4.81
CA ASN A 201 -12.89 22.55 -3.49
C ASN A 201 -12.44 23.61 -2.48
N LEU A 202 -13.37 24.41 -1.97
CA LEU A 202 -13.11 25.41 -0.95
C LEU A 202 -13.30 24.78 0.43
N GLN A 203 -12.21 24.61 1.16
CA GLN A 203 -12.19 23.95 2.48
C GLN A 203 -11.48 24.84 3.50
N PRO A 204 -11.79 24.70 4.80
CA PRO A 204 -10.99 25.34 5.84
C PRO A 204 -9.54 24.84 5.73
N THR A 205 -8.59 25.77 5.77
CA THR A 205 -7.16 25.45 5.66
C THR A 205 -6.55 24.99 6.98
N TYR A 206 -7.26 25.15 8.09
CA TYR A 206 -6.77 24.86 9.43
C TYR A 206 -7.67 23.81 10.10
N PRO A 207 -7.09 22.78 10.73
CA PRO A 207 -7.88 21.80 11.47
C PRO A 207 -8.58 22.46 12.66
N ALA A 208 -9.67 21.84 13.13
CA ALA A 208 -10.27 22.22 14.40
C ALA A 208 -9.20 22.16 15.51
N ALA A 209 -9.24 23.12 16.43
CA ALA A 209 -8.38 23.15 17.60
C ALA A 209 -9.18 23.51 18.83
N HIS A 210 -8.90 22.80 19.91
CA HIS A 210 -9.42 23.12 21.23
C HIS A 210 -8.36 22.86 22.31
N PHE A 211 -8.66 23.33 23.51
CA PHE A 211 -7.76 23.25 24.65
C PHE A 211 -7.68 21.80 25.14
N GLY A 212 -6.53 21.16 24.99
CA GLY A 212 -6.36 19.72 25.28
C GLY A 212 -6.11 19.40 26.75
N GLY A 213 -5.76 20.41 27.54
CA GLY A 213 -5.43 20.32 28.96
C GLY A 213 -4.25 21.21 29.32
N ALA A 214 -3.90 21.23 30.61
CA ALA A 214 -2.75 21.97 31.10
C ALA A 214 -2.11 21.32 32.32
N SER A 215 -0.80 21.55 32.44
CA SER A 215 -0.02 21.34 33.65
C SER A 215 0.10 22.66 34.42
N VAL A 216 0.04 22.57 35.74
CA VAL A 216 0.10 23.74 36.62
C VAL A 216 1.55 24.06 36.96
N ASP A 217 1.89 25.34 36.85
CA ASP A 217 3.17 25.91 37.27
C ASP A 217 2.93 27.02 38.30
N PHE A 218 3.64 26.94 39.42
CA PHE A 218 3.58 27.94 40.49
C PHE A 218 4.81 28.84 40.53
N ASN A 219 5.76 28.63 39.62
CA ASN A 219 6.93 29.46 39.53
C ASN A 219 6.56 30.85 38.98
N ASN A 220 7.13 31.89 39.57
CA ASN A 220 6.96 33.29 39.13
C ASN A 220 5.51 33.82 39.07
N VAL A 221 4.54 33.17 39.73
CA VAL A 221 3.14 33.65 39.85
C VAL A 221 2.80 34.02 41.29
N ALA A 222 1.75 34.84 41.50
CA ALA A 222 1.27 35.20 42.84
C ALA A 222 0.70 33.97 43.59
N CYS A 223 0.65 34.01 44.93
CA CYS A 223 0.22 32.85 45.75
C CYS A 223 -1.26 32.48 45.58
N ASP A 224 -2.08 33.39 45.04
CA ASP A 224 -3.50 33.20 44.70
C ASP A 224 -3.73 32.83 43.22
N SER A 225 -2.64 32.65 42.47
CA SER A 225 -2.63 32.43 41.03
C SER A 225 -1.89 31.14 40.67
N ALA A 226 -2.12 30.69 39.45
CA ALA A 226 -1.48 29.51 38.86
C ALA A 226 -1.14 29.78 37.39
N GLY A 227 0.10 29.50 37.01
CA GLY A 227 0.50 29.41 35.61
C GLY A 227 0.03 28.08 35.03
N LEU A 228 -0.38 28.09 33.77
CA LEU A 228 -0.80 26.90 33.03
C LEU A 228 0.06 26.76 31.79
N TYR A 229 0.87 25.70 31.74
CA TYR A 229 1.47 25.22 30.50
C TYR A 229 0.49 24.25 29.86
N PHE A 230 -0.08 24.67 28.73
CA PHE A 230 -1.17 23.93 28.09
C PHE A 230 -0.71 23.27 26.79
N TRP A 231 -1.51 22.35 26.30
CA TRP A 231 -1.39 21.79 24.95
C TRP A 231 -2.73 21.89 24.24
N MET A 232 -2.69 21.78 22.92
CA MET A 232 -3.87 21.84 22.08
C MET A 232 -4.14 20.48 21.44
N ASN A 233 -5.42 20.20 21.20
CA ASN A 233 -5.86 19.00 20.51
C ASN A 233 -6.77 19.34 19.32
N ASP A 234 -6.81 18.43 18.34
CA ASP A 234 -7.88 18.36 17.34
C ASP A 234 -9.13 17.65 17.90
N ASP A 235 -10.20 17.60 17.11
CA ASP A 235 -11.48 16.95 17.50
C ASP A 235 -11.34 15.43 17.78
N ASN A 236 -10.22 14.79 17.40
CA ASN A 236 -9.90 13.39 17.69
C ASN A 236 -9.00 13.24 18.93
N TYR A 237 -8.81 14.32 19.69
CA TYR A 237 -7.92 14.39 20.86
C TYR A 237 -6.45 14.10 20.53
N GLN A 238 -6.02 14.39 19.29
CA GLN A 238 -4.62 14.32 18.87
C GLN A 238 -3.95 15.67 19.03
N GLY A 239 -2.69 15.68 19.47
CA GLY A 239 -1.94 16.90 19.74
C GLY A 239 -1.70 17.74 18.47
N VAL A 240 -2.07 19.02 18.51
CA VAL A 240 -1.80 20.01 17.44
C VAL A 240 -0.88 21.10 17.96
N SER A 241 -0.10 21.73 17.06
CA SER A 241 0.91 22.73 17.42
C SER A 241 0.42 24.15 17.11
N LEU A 242 0.82 25.14 17.92
CA LEU A 242 0.58 26.55 17.61
C LEU A 242 1.18 26.96 16.25
N SER A 243 2.27 26.32 15.83
CA SER A 243 2.91 26.57 14.52
C SER A 243 1.99 26.33 13.33
N ASP A 244 0.94 25.52 13.52
CA ASP A 244 0.00 25.13 12.46
C ASP A 244 -1.00 26.25 12.15
N TYR A 245 -1.08 27.24 13.05
CA TYR A 245 -2.04 28.32 12.98
C TYR A 245 -1.32 29.67 12.85
N PRO A 246 -1.73 30.54 11.91
CA PRO A 246 -1.18 31.89 11.84
C PRO A 246 -1.50 32.67 13.13
N ARG A 247 -2.67 32.40 13.71
CA ARG A 247 -3.11 32.90 15.01
C ARG A 247 -4.26 32.07 15.57
N LEU A 248 -4.35 31.99 16.89
CA LEU A 248 -5.51 31.50 17.63
C LEU A 248 -5.94 32.56 18.62
N ARG A 249 -7.25 32.68 18.86
CA ARG A 249 -7.76 33.53 19.94
C ARG A 249 -8.19 32.66 21.11
N PHE A 250 -7.73 33.03 22.29
CA PHE A 250 -8.11 32.43 23.55
C PHE A 250 -8.97 33.40 24.35
N ARG A 251 -10.05 32.89 24.95
CA ARG A 251 -10.81 33.57 25.99
C ARG A 251 -10.97 32.62 27.17
N VAL A 252 -10.59 33.10 28.34
CA VAL A 252 -10.65 32.35 29.59
C VAL A 252 -11.73 32.99 30.45
N TYR A 253 -12.69 32.20 30.88
CA TYR A 253 -13.84 32.62 31.69
C TYR A 253 -13.84 31.90 33.04
N GLU A 254 -14.51 32.49 34.01
CA GLU A 254 -14.89 31.78 35.23
C GLU A 254 -15.84 30.62 34.87
N LYS A 255 -15.67 29.46 35.51
CA LYS A 255 -16.58 28.33 35.30
C LYS A 255 -17.88 28.55 36.09
N ALA A 256 -19.00 28.60 35.38
CA ALA A 256 -20.33 28.59 35.97
C ALA A 256 -21.02 27.23 35.70
N GLY A 257 -21.55 26.59 36.74
CA GLY A 257 -22.25 25.29 36.58
C GLY A 257 -21.40 24.21 35.90
N ASN A 258 -22.04 23.36 35.07
CA ASN A 258 -21.36 22.31 34.34
C ASN A 258 -20.82 22.84 33.00
N CYS A 259 -19.65 23.48 33.06
CA CYS A 259 -18.90 23.96 31.90
C CYS A 259 -19.51 25.11 31.09
N ILE A 260 -20.12 26.08 31.78
CA ILE A 260 -20.68 27.27 31.13
C ILE A 260 -19.73 28.45 31.34
N PRO A 261 -19.34 29.17 30.27
CA PRO A 261 -18.59 30.42 30.39
C PRO A 261 -19.32 31.46 31.26
N GLY A 262 -18.71 31.83 32.38
CA GLY A 262 -19.16 32.91 33.26
C GLY A 262 -18.53 34.25 32.90
N ALA A 263 -17.98 34.96 33.89
CA ALA A 263 -17.30 36.24 33.66
C ALA A 263 -15.96 36.03 32.92
N LEU A 264 -15.64 36.90 31.95
CA LEU A 264 -14.37 36.86 31.23
C LEU A 264 -13.22 37.25 32.18
N ILE A 265 -12.26 36.34 32.34
CA ILE A 265 -11.03 36.56 33.12
C ILE A 265 -9.97 37.21 32.24
N LYS A 266 -9.74 36.65 31.04
CA LYS A 266 -8.69 37.11 30.13
C LYS A 266 -9.00 36.78 28.68
N SER A 267 -8.57 37.63 27.76
CA SER A 267 -8.55 37.33 26.33
C SER A 267 -7.18 37.67 25.75
N PHE A 268 -6.65 36.80 24.90
CA PHE A 268 -5.37 36.98 24.25
C PHE A 268 -5.33 36.22 22.92
N GLU A 269 -4.38 36.56 22.05
CA GLU A 269 -4.14 35.84 20.80
C GLU A 269 -2.71 35.28 20.84
N LEU A 270 -2.54 34.05 20.36
CA LEU A 270 -1.23 33.43 20.19
C LEU A 270 -0.97 33.21 18.71
N THR A 271 0.26 33.50 18.27
CA THR A 271 0.77 33.25 16.92
C THR A 271 1.63 31.98 16.91
N ALA A 272 2.08 31.55 15.73
CA ALA A 272 2.93 30.37 15.53
C ALA A 272 4.20 30.29 16.42
N SER A 273 4.68 31.43 16.93
CA SER A 273 5.86 31.54 17.81
C SER A 273 5.51 31.85 19.27
N GLY A 274 4.23 31.80 19.64
CA GLY A 274 3.77 32.05 20.99
C GLY A 274 4.11 30.89 21.93
N ASN A 275 4.27 31.19 23.22
CA ASN A 275 4.40 30.16 24.25
C ASN A 275 3.00 29.69 24.66
N GLU A 276 2.83 28.37 24.81
CA GLU A 276 1.60 27.76 25.34
C GLU A 276 1.50 27.94 26.86
N TYR A 277 1.42 29.19 27.30
CA TYR A 277 1.40 29.56 28.70
C TYR A 277 0.46 30.73 28.98
N PHE A 278 -0.38 30.60 30.02
CA PHE A 278 -1.12 31.73 30.59
C PHE A 278 -1.36 31.54 32.10
N VAL A 279 -1.72 32.62 32.78
CA VAL A 279 -1.97 32.62 34.24
C VAL A 279 -3.46 32.74 34.49
N ILE A 280 -3.96 31.93 35.43
CA ILE A 280 -5.33 31.98 35.94
C ILE A 280 -5.34 32.18 37.46
N PRO A 281 -6.46 32.64 38.05
CA PRO A 281 -6.67 32.51 39.48
C PRO A 281 -6.78 31.01 39.86
N ARG A 282 -6.46 30.64 41.11
CA ARG A 282 -6.59 29.26 41.60
C ARG A 282 -8.05 28.80 41.75
N ARG A 283 -8.71 28.51 40.64
CA ARG A 283 -10.08 28.02 40.53
C ARG A 283 -10.35 27.50 39.12
N ASP A 284 -11.41 26.73 38.98
CA ASP A 284 -11.86 26.23 37.67
C ASP A 284 -12.13 27.35 36.68
N VAL A 285 -11.76 27.10 35.43
CA VAL A 285 -11.96 28.02 34.31
C VAL A 285 -12.58 27.31 33.11
N VAL A 286 -13.16 28.10 32.22
CA VAL A 286 -13.60 27.66 30.90
C VAL A 286 -12.74 28.35 29.86
N VAL A 287 -12.12 27.56 28.98
CA VAL A 287 -11.23 28.05 27.92
C VAL A 287 -11.93 27.92 26.58
N GLU A 288 -12.15 29.04 25.92
CA GLU A 288 -12.65 29.15 24.56
C GLU A 288 -11.47 29.38 23.61
N VAL A 289 -11.37 28.56 22.58
CA VAL A 289 -10.40 28.68 21.49
C VAL A 289 -11.13 29.00 20.21
N THR A 290 -10.71 30.06 19.51
CA THR A 290 -11.21 30.40 18.17
C THR A 290 -10.12 30.21 17.11
N THR A 291 -10.39 29.37 16.11
CA THR A 291 -9.49 29.13 14.96
C THR A 291 -9.50 30.30 13.97
N PRO A 292 -8.52 30.45 13.06
CA PRO A 292 -8.54 31.49 12.04
C PRO A 292 -9.81 31.50 11.18
N CYS A 293 -10.47 30.35 11.04
CA CYS A 293 -11.70 30.17 10.27
C CYS A 293 -12.96 30.56 11.05
N GLY A 294 -12.83 31.03 12.30
CA GLY A 294 -13.95 31.45 13.15
C GLY A 294 -14.65 30.31 13.89
N GLU A 295 -14.12 29.10 13.81
CA GLU A 295 -14.64 27.98 14.59
C GLU A 295 -14.28 28.16 16.05
N VAL A 296 -15.27 27.98 16.93
CA VAL A 296 -15.14 28.14 18.38
C VAL A 296 -15.28 26.78 19.04
N ARG A 297 -14.36 26.47 19.95
CA ARG A 297 -14.43 25.31 20.85
C ARG A 297 -14.25 25.78 22.28
N THR A 298 -14.98 25.13 23.18
CA THR A 298 -15.01 25.49 24.60
C THR A 298 -14.72 24.27 25.43
N GLU A 299 -13.75 24.39 26.32
CA GLU A 299 -13.29 23.30 27.18
C GLU A 299 -13.24 23.73 28.64
N CYS A 300 -13.53 22.77 29.51
CA CYS A 300 -13.37 22.98 30.94
C CYS A 300 -12.00 22.59 31.40
N TYR A 301 -11.44 23.45 32.24
CA TYR A 301 -10.29 23.12 33.03
C TYR A 301 -10.67 23.18 34.51
N ASP A 302 -10.75 21.99 35.09
CA ASP A 302 -10.95 21.83 36.52
C ASP A 302 -9.59 22.02 37.19
N TYR A 303 -9.49 23.03 38.05
CA TYR A 303 -8.27 23.27 38.78
C TYR A 303 -8.05 22.11 39.75
N PRO A 304 -6.85 21.52 39.85
CA PRO A 304 -6.63 20.34 40.67
C PRO A 304 -7.05 20.56 42.13
N ASP A 305 -7.85 19.65 42.70
CA ASP A 305 -8.27 19.66 44.13
C ASP A 305 -7.10 19.45 45.13
N VAL A 306 -5.86 19.41 44.65
CA VAL A 306 -4.64 19.19 45.42
C VAL A 306 -3.90 20.52 45.63
N ASP A 307 -4.45 21.36 46.50
CA ASP A 307 -3.80 22.59 46.97
C ASP A 307 -2.73 22.31 48.05
N THR A 308 -2.52 21.03 48.42
CA THR A 308 -1.54 20.66 49.43
C THR A 308 -0.17 20.46 48.81
N LEU A 309 0.82 21.18 49.34
CA LEU A 309 2.23 20.97 49.05
C LEU A 309 2.58 19.49 49.25
N GLN A 310 3.09 18.84 48.21
CA GLN A 310 3.53 17.45 48.24
C GLN A 310 5.03 17.36 48.00
N THR A 311 5.71 16.51 48.75
CA THR A 311 7.16 16.32 48.68
C THR A 311 7.50 14.83 48.58
N TYR A 312 8.38 14.47 47.64
CA TYR A 312 8.74 13.08 47.36
C TYR A 312 10.24 12.84 47.60
N TRP A 313 10.53 11.80 48.38
CA TRP A 313 11.87 11.47 48.84
C TRP A 313 12.15 9.98 48.64
N LYS A 314 13.39 9.65 48.26
CA LYS A 314 13.84 8.27 48.05
C LYS A 314 14.96 7.91 49.03
N PRO A 315 14.75 6.96 49.96
CA PRO A 315 15.82 6.38 50.74
C PRO A 315 16.65 5.40 49.89
N LEU A 316 17.97 5.43 50.06
CA LEU A 316 18.93 4.56 49.37
C LEU A 316 19.86 3.92 50.40
N LEU A 317 20.04 2.61 50.31
CA LEU A 317 21.01 1.89 51.12
C LEU A 317 22.41 2.00 50.49
N LYS A 318 23.41 2.32 51.29
CA LYS A 318 24.82 2.47 50.89
C LYS A 318 25.73 1.51 51.65
N GLY A 319 26.77 1.02 50.99
CA GLY A 319 27.80 0.14 51.57
C GLY A 319 27.42 -1.35 51.53
N CYS A 320 28.40 -2.25 51.49
CA CYS A 320 28.19 -3.69 51.27
C CYS A 320 27.91 -4.49 52.56
N GLY A 321 27.85 -3.86 53.74
CA GLY A 321 27.48 -4.53 55.00
C GLY A 321 28.61 -5.28 55.71
N GLY A 322 29.86 -4.95 55.39
CA GLY A 322 31.05 -5.56 55.98
C GLY A 322 31.74 -4.65 57.01
N GLY A 323 32.70 -5.19 57.77
CA GLY A 323 33.37 -4.45 58.84
C GLY A 323 34.04 -3.13 58.42
N SER A 324 34.55 -3.03 57.18
CA SER A 324 35.14 -1.79 56.63
C SER A 324 34.18 -0.95 55.76
N ASP A 325 32.97 -1.43 55.51
CA ASP A 325 31.96 -0.77 54.66
C ASP A 325 30.54 -1.06 55.20
N PRO A 326 30.17 -0.45 56.34
CA PRO A 326 28.88 -0.71 57.00
C PRO A 326 27.72 -0.09 56.22
N PHE A 327 26.53 -0.61 56.45
CA PHE A 327 25.32 -0.06 55.84
C PHE A 327 24.99 1.34 56.38
N THR A 328 24.75 2.29 55.48
CA THR A 328 24.21 3.63 55.79
C THR A 328 23.00 3.95 54.90
N ILE A 329 22.20 4.94 55.27
CA ILE A 329 21.08 5.44 54.45
C ILE A 329 21.44 6.79 53.84
N SER A 330 21.10 6.97 52.56
CA SER A 330 21.16 8.27 51.89
C SER A 330 19.77 8.64 51.41
N ILE A 331 19.29 9.84 51.72
CA ILE A 331 17.96 10.30 51.35
C ILE A 331 18.09 11.34 50.25
N LYS A 332 17.50 11.08 49.09
CA LYS A 332 17.52 12.00 47.95
C LYS A 332 16.15 12.60 47.70
N HIS A 333 16.13 13.93 47.54
CA HIS A 333 14.96 14.65 47.08
C HIS A 333 14.65 14.29 45.62
N GLN A 334 13.42 13.90 45.33
CA GLN A 334 13.01 13.67 43.94
C GLN A 334 12.40 14.95 43.36
N TYR A 335 11.24 15.34 43.87
CA TYR A 335 10.54 16.55 43.45
C TYR A 335 9.50 17.01 44.47
N ASN A 336 9.05 18.27 44.32
CA ASN A 336 7.88 18.81 45.00
C ASN A 336 6.78 19.14 43.99
N TYR A 337 5.54 18.77 44.29
CA TYR A 337 4.36 19.23 43.56
C TYR A 337 3.65 20.35 44.33
N TYR A 338 3.04 21.26 43.58
CA TYR A 338 2.26 22.39 44.10
C TYR A 338 3.07 23.36 45.00
N ALA A 339 4.39 23.35 44.84
CA ALA A 339 5.33 24.12 45.66
C ALA A 339 5.80 25.39 44.95
N LYS A 340 5.77 26.51 45.66
CA LYS A 340 6.34 27.76 45.17
C LYS A 340 7.78 27.94 45.64
N GLU A 341 8.71 28.05 44.69
CA GLU A 341 10.11 28.36 45.00
C GLU A 341 10.32 29.80 45.48
N PRO A 342 11.39 30.08 46.26
CA PRO A 342 12.34 29.13 46.84
C PRO A 342 11.76 28.33 48.03
N LEU A 343 12.26 27.10 48.22
CA LEU A 343 11.87 26.24 49.33
C LEU A 343 12.86 26.30 50.50
N THR A 344 12.35 26.05 51.70
CA THR A 344 13.14 25.75 52.90
C THR A 344 12.92 24.29 53.28
N VAL A 345 14.01 23.51 53.32
CA VAL A 345 13.99 22.08 53.65
C VAL A 345 14.74 21.85 54.96
N ARG A 346 14.13 21.11 55.90
CA ARG A 346 14.73 20.78 57.20
C ARG A 346 14.70 19.27 57.43
N LEU A 347 15.85 18.71 57.77
CA LEU A 347 16.01 17.29 58.10
C LEU A 347 16.11 17.13 59.62
N PHE A 348 15.24 16.29 60.17
CA PHE A 348 15.27 15.88 61.56
C PHE A 348 15.51 14.37 61.67
N ASN A 349 16.18 13.95 62.73
CA ASN A 349 16.03 12.57 63.19
C ASN A 349 14.63 12.44 63.81
N ASN A 350 13.80 11.54 63.28
CA ASN A 350 12.39 11.45 63.64
C ASN A 350 12.21 10.98 65.09
N ASN A 351 13.05 10.05 65.54
CA ASN A 351 12.96 9.43 66.85
C ASN A 351 13.43 10.34 67.99
N THR A 352 14.49 11.11 67.76
CA THR A 352 15.05 12.06 68.74
C THR A 352 14.52 13.49 68.59
N ASN A 353 13.80 13.76 67.48
CA ASN A 353 13.36 15.09 67.06
C ASN A 353 14.49 16.13 66.92
N ASN A 354 15.74 15.68 66.79
CA ASN A 354 16.90 16.55 66.63
C ASN A 354 16.99 17.11 65.20
N LEU A 355 17.13 18.42 65.05
CA LEU A 355 17.37 19.05 63.75
C LEU A 355 18.81 18.77 63.31
N LEU A 356 18.96 18.05 62.20
CA LEU A 356 20.27 17.66 61.67
C LEU A 356 20.78 18.67 60.65
N GLN A 357 19.90 19.15 59.76
CA GLN A 357 20.29 20.05 58.67
C GLN A 357 19.13 20.95 58.23
N THR A 358 19.47 22.12 57.70
CA THR A 358 18.53 23.02 57.02
C THR A 358 19.15 23.49 55.70
N ILE A 359 18.36 23.45 54.63
CA ILE A 359 18.72 23.93 53.30
C ILE A 359 17.73 25.05 52.95
N ASN A 360 18.26 26.23 52.66
CA ASN A 360 17.47 27.38 52.22
C ASN A 360 17.64 27.55 50.71
N ASN A 361 16.64 28.15 50.06
CA ASN A 361 16.64 28.38 48.61
C ASN A 361 16.74 27.08 47.79
N ALA A 362 16.11 26.02 48.28
CA ALA A 362 15.97 24.77 47.55
C ALA A 362 14.99 24.93 46.37
N GLY A 363 15.29 24.26 45.26
CA GLY A 363 14.40 24.15 44.11
C GLY A 363 13.44 22.96 44.21
N ASN A 364 12.51 22.88 43.26
CA ASN A 364 11.48 21.87 43.20
C ASN A 364 11.97 20.50 42.75
N TRP A 365 13.14 20.39 42.10
CA TRP A 365 13.66 19.14 41.53
C TRP A 365 15.07 18.86 42.04
N GLY A 366 15.30 17.68 42.64
CA GLY A 366 16.65 17.21 42.97
C GLY A 366 17.50 18.11 43.89
N CYS A 367 16.90 19.10 44.56
CA CYS A 367 17.62 20.16 45.29
C CYS A 367 18.65 19.69 46.33
N CYS A 368 18.42 18.51 46.92
CA CYS A 368 18.92 18.19 48.24
C CYS A 368 19.19 16.69 48.36
N SER A 369 20.38 16.32 48.83
CA SER A 369 20.70 14.97 49.28
C SER A 369 21.26 15.00 50.70
N PHE A 370 20.91 13.97 51.47
CA PHE A 370 21.43 13.73 52.79
C PHE A 370 22.09 12.36 52.79
N ASP A 371 23.41 12.32 52.67
CA ASP A 371 24.17 11.10 52.41
C ASP A 371 24.84 10.53 53.67
N ASN A 372 25.08 9.22 53.69
CA ASN A 372 25.78 8.49 54.77
C ASN A 372 25.18 8.66 56.18
N LEU A 373 23.87 8.76 56.27
CA LEU A 373 23.15 8.82 57.54
C LEU A 373 23.13 7.43 58.22
N PRO A 374 23.13 7.36 59.56
CA PRO A 374 22.85 6.12 60.28
C PRO A 374 21.50 5.51 59.90
N LEU A 375 21.37 4.18 60.00
CA LEU A 375 20.08 3.50 59.82
C LEU A 375 19.11 3.87 60.94
N ASP A 376 18.25 4.86 60.71
CA ASP A 376 17.25 5.40 61.63
C ASP A 376 16.12 6.08 60.83
N ASP A 377 15.00 6.44 61.49
CA ASP A 377 13.91 7.17 60.87
C ASP A 377 14.22 8.67 60.79
N TYR A 378 13.94 9.28 59.64
CA TYR A 378 14.16 10.71 59.42
C TYR A 378 12.86 11.41 59.04
N ARG A 379 12.64 12.62 59.58
CA ARG A 379 11.52 13.49 59.20
C ARG A 379 12.07 14.65 58.38
N ILE A 380 11.46 14.89 57.23
CA ILE A 380 11.81 16.00 56.35
C ILE A 380 10.63 16.95 56.31
N GLU A 381 10.87 18.21 56.68
CA GLU A 381 9.89 19.28 56.59
C GLU A 381 10.26 20.20 55.43
N VAL A 382 9.27 20.54 54.60
CA VAL A 382 9.43 21.43 53.44
C VAL A 382 8.43 22.56 53.57
N THR A 383 8.92 23.80 53.52
CA THR A 383 8.11 25.02 53.49
C THR A 383 8.35 25.76 52.17
N ASP A 384 7.28 26.12 51.48
CA ASP A 384 7.32 26.90 50.24
C ASP A 384 7.39 28.42 50.49
N ALA A 385 7.59 29.21 49.43
CA ALA A 385 7.66 30.68 49.52
C ALA A 385 6.32 31.36 49.86
N CYS A 386 5.19 30.65 49.77
CA CYS A 386 3.89 31.11 50.25
C CYS A 386 3.65 30.78 51.74
N GLY A 387 4.56 30.06 52.38
CA GLY A 387 4.47 29.63 53.77
C GLY A 387 3.74 28.30 53.98
N ASN A 388 3.33 27.62 52.91
CA ASN A 388 2.72 26.30 53.01
C ASN A 388 3.80 25.30 53.43
N THR A 389 3.48 24.44 54.40
CA THR A 389 4.43 23.46 54.93
C THR A 389 3.87 22.05 54.80
N THR A 390 4.73 21.12 54.43
CA THR A 390 4.44 19.68 54.41
C THR A 390 5.59 18.93 55.07
N GLN A 391 5.34 17.67 55.44
CA GLN A 391 6.38 16.81 56.00
C GLN A 391 6.29 15.39 55.47
N ALA A 392 7.43 14.74 55.33
CA ALA A 392 7.56 13.32 54.99
C ALA A 392 8.41 12.60 56.04
N ILE A 393 7.98 11.41 56.44
CA ILE A 393 8.80 10.51 57.26
C ILE A 393 9.44 9.49 56.31
N VAL A 394 10.76 9.43 56.33
CA VAL A 394 11.59 8.51 55.57
C VAL A 394 12.17 7.48 56.52
N THR A 395 11.59 6.30 56.47
CA THR A 395 12.01 5.14 57.28
C THR A 395 12.92 4.23 56.45
N PRO A 396 14.03 3.70 57.02
CA PRO A 396 14.83 2.67 56.38
C PRO A 396 13.93 1.46 56.06
N PRO A 397 14.05 0.82 54.89
CA PRO A 397 13.17 -0.30 54.58
C PRO A 397 13.38 -1.47 55.56
N THR A 398 12.30 -2.12 55.98
CA THR A 398 12.33 -3.23 56.94
C THR A 398 12.62 -4.58 56.25
N GLY A 399 13.52 -5.39 56.81
CA GLY A 399 13.90 -6.71 56.28
C GLY A 399 15.34 -7.12 56.64
N THR A 400 15.75 -8.34 56.27
CA THR A 400 17.18 -8.72 56.35
C THR A 400 17.95 -7.81 55.40
N VAL A 401 18.82 -6.97 55.94
CA VAL A 401 19.69 -6.10 55.13
C VAL A 401 20.50 -6.98 54.18
N GLY A 402 20.41 -6.73 52.87
CA GLY A 402 20.92 -7.67 51.87
C GLY A 402 20.79 -7.18 50.43
N PHE A 403 20.87 -8.11 49.48
CA PHE A 403 20.95 -7.85 48.04
C PHE A 403 19.83 -8.54 47.25
N LEU A 404 18.63 -8.61 47.80
CA LEU A 404 17.51 -9.32 47.19
C LEU A 404 16.56 -8.31 46.54
N PRO A 405 16.68 -8.04 45.23
CA PRO A 405 15.61 -7.35 44.51
C PRO A 405 14.34 -8.19 44.61
N THR A 406 13.22 -7.55 44.94
CA THR A 406 11.93 -8.23 45.05
C THR A 406 11.23 -8.35 43.71
N ASP A 407 11.36 -7.32 42.86
CA ASP A 407 10.82 -7.31 41.49
C ASP A 407 11.39 -6.15 40.66
N LEU A 408 11.30 -6.26 39.32
CA LEU A 408 11.41 -5.14 38.39
C LEU A 408 10.01 -4.51 38.22
N GLY A 409 9.79 -3.36 38.85
CA GLY A 409 8.59 -2.55 38.67
C GLY A 409 8.59 -1.84 37.31
N THR A 410 7.38 -1.62 36.77
CA THR A 410 7.19 -1.05 35.43
C THR A 410 6.89 0.45 35.44
N TYR A 411 7.60 1.16 34.57
CA TYR A 411 7.05 2.32 33.86
C TYR A 411 7.41 2.19 32.38
N VAL A 412 6.50 1.68 31.56
CA VAL A 412 6.65 1.76 30.10
C VAL A 412 6.15 3.12 29.69
N ASP A 413 7.02 3.90 29.06
CA ASP A 413 6.65 5.21 28.60
C ASP A 413 5.78 5.09 27.34
N LYS A 414 4.65 5.80 27.32
CA LYS A 414 3.78 5.92 26.13
C LYS A 414 4.44 6.84 25.08
N GLU A 415 5.49 7.58 25.46
CA GLU A 415 5.95 8.78 24.76
C GLU A 415 6.94 8.54 23.61
N CYS A 416 7.69 7.43 23.60
CA CYS A 416 8.83 7.24 22.67
C CYS A 416 8.82 5.89 21.94
N THR A 417 8.21 5.83 20.76
CA THR A 417 8.24 4.64 19.87
C THR A 417 8.98 4.95 18.57
N TYR A 418 9.91 4.07 18.22
CA TYR A 418 10.79 4.19 17.07
C TYR A 418 10.11 3.68 15.79
N GLN A 419 10.61 4.07 14.61
CA GLN A 419 10.08 3.62 13.30
C GLN A 419 9.95 2.10 13.16
N ASP A 420 10.74 1.33 13.91
CA ASP A 420 10.74 -0.13 13.90
C ASP A 420 9.72 -0.76 14.89
N GLY A 421 8.83 0.05 15.49
CA GLY A 421 7.79 -0.41 16.42
C GLY A 421 8.29 -0.71 17.85
N LYS A 422 9.55 -0.40 18.15
CA LYS A 422 10.15 -0.63 19.47
C LYS A 422 9.93 0.56 20.41
N THR A 423 9.93 0.30 21.71
CA THR A 423 9.57 1.29 22.75
C THR A 423 10.70 1.54 23.76
N THR A 424 10.60 2.66 24.47
CA THR A 424 11.47 2.97 25.62
C THR A 424 10.86 2.38 26.88
N VAL A 425 11.65 1.60 27.63
CA VAL A 425 11.25 1.02 28.91
C VAL A 425 12.02 1.71 30.03
N LYS A 426 11.28 2.23 31.02
CA LYS A 426 11.85 2.72 32.27
C LYS A 426 11.59 1.67 33.36
N LEU A 427 12.66 1.12 33.92
CA LEU A 427 12.59 0.08 34.95
C LEU A 427 12.85 0.68 36.33
N ALA A 428 11.93 0.41 37.26
CA ALA A 428 12.16 0.65 38.67
C ALA A 428 12.62 -0.66 39.32
N ILE A 429 13.71 -0.63 40.07
CA ILE A 429 14.10 -1.79 40.88
C ILE A 429 13.54 -1.59 42.28
N THR A 430 12.74 -2.55 42.73
CA THR A 430 12.18 -2.56 44.09
C THR A 430 12.93 -3.55 44.97
N GLY A 431 13.07 -3.22 46.25
CA GLY A 431 13.76 -4.04 47.25
C GLY A 431 14.88 -3.29 47.99
N LEU A 432 15.45 -3.95 49.00
CA LEU A 432 16.62 -3.49 49.75
C LEU A 432 17.87 -3.84 48.94
N ILE A 433 18.43 -2.85 48.24
CA ILE A 433 19.59 -3.03 47.39
C ILE A 433 20.64 -2.00 47.76
N SER A 434 21.78 -2.48 48.24
CA SER A 434 22.95 -1.64 48.47
C SER A 434 23.44 -1.01 47.17
N ASN A 435 23.88 0.24 47.25
CA ASN A 435 24.55 0.96 46.16
C ASN A 435 23.71 1.06 44.88
N LEU A 436 22.37 1.02 44.99
CA LEU A 436 21.47 1.04 43.85
C LEU A 436 21.67 2.27 42.95
N ASP A 437 21.98 3.43 43.53
CA ASP A 437 22.17 4.68 42.79
C ASP A 437 23.50 4.79 42.02
N ILE A 438 24.45 3.90 42.30
CA ILE A 438 25.69 3.74 41.53
C ILE A 438 25.74 2.41 40.78
N SER A 439 24.64 1.65 40.79
CA SER A 439 24.55 0.36 40.13
C SER A 439 24.33 0.49 38.62
N THR A 440 24.77 -0.52 37.89
CA THR A 440 24.55 -0.67 36.44
C THR A 440 23.65 -1.87 36.19
N LEU A 441 22.57 -1.68 35.43
CA LEU A 441 21.67 -2.73 34.98
C LEU A 441 21.97 -3.01 33.50
N THR A 442 22.28 -4.26 33.15
CA THR A 442 22.71 -4.66 31.78
C THR A 442 21.79 -5.73 31.20
N ILE A 443 21.41 -5.63 29.93
CA ILE A 443 20.66 -6.69 29.23
C ILE A 443 21.59 -7.87 28.93
N GLY A 444 21.31 -9.02 29.54
CA GLY A 444 22.03 -10.28 29.32
C GLY A 444 21.35 -11.21 28.31
N SER A 445 20.03 -11.10 28.11
CA SER A 445 19.28 -11.90 27.14
C SER A 445 17.99 -11.19 26.70
N GLY A 446 17.47 -11.53 25.51
CA GLY A 446 16.26 -10.94 24.92
C GLY A 446 16.29 -11.06 23.39
N PRO A 447 15.23 -10.64 22.67
CA PRO A 447 15.24 -10.68 21.21
C PRO A 447 16.19 -9.63 20.61
N ASP A 448 16.46 -8.51 21.29
CA ASP A 448 17.32 -7.41 20.83
C ASP A 448 18.08 -6.72 21.98
N ASN A 449 18.88 -5.69 21.67
CA ASN A 449 19.60 -4.80 22.60
C ASN A 449 20.47 -5.48 23.68
N ILE A 450 20.90 -6.73 23.46
CA ILE A 450 21.79 -7.45 24.40
C ILE A 450 23.09 -6.66 24.59
N GLY A 451 23.49 -6.46 25.84
CA GLY A 451 24.65 -5.65 26.24
C GLY A 451 24.33 -4.18 26.52
N GLN A 452 23.13 -3.68 26.17
CA GLN A 452 22.72 -2.32 26.58
C GLN A 452 22.73 -2.23 28.10
N SER A 453 23.34 -1.17 28.63
CA SER A 453 23.51 -0.94 30.06
C SER A 453 22.95 0.42 30.44
N ALA A 454 22.32 0.50 31.60
CA ALA A 454 21.78 1.74 32.14
C ALA A 454 22.22 1.92 33.60
N THR A 455 22.49 3.16 34.00
CA THR A 455 22.63 3.56 35.40
C THR A 455 21.33 4.20 35.88
N MET A 456 21.10 4.21 37.20
CA MET A 456 19.90 4.80 37.76
C MET A 456 19.87 6.32 37.53
N ASN A 457 18.77 6.84 37.00
CA ASN A 457 18.55 8.28 36.88
C ASN A 457 18.39 8.89 38.28
N SER A 458 19.18 9.94 38.58
CA SER A 458 19.21 10.57 39.90
C SER A 458 17.93 11.33 40.28
N THR A 459 17.13 11.74 39.29
CA THR A 459 15.92 12.56 39.50
C THR A 459 14.72 11.70 39.87
N ASN A 460 14.45 10.64 39.09
CA ASN A 460 13.27 9.78 39.30
C ASN A 460 13.60 8.36 39.77
N GLY A 461 14.88 7.98 39.81
CA GLY A 461 15.31 6.68 40.32
C GLY A 461 15.01 5.50 39.39
N LEU A 462 14.84 5.74 38.09
CA LEU A 462 14.55 4.72 37.06
C LEU A 462 15.77 4.41 36.19
N PHE A 463 15.83 3.21 35.63
CA PHE A 463 16.78 2.78 34.62
C PHE A 463 16.14 2.85 33.23
N TYR A 464 16.82 3.47 32.27
CA TYR A 464 16.26 3.75 30.95
C TYR A 464 16.87 2.82 29.92
N PHE A 465 16.02 2.06 29.23
CA PHE A 465 16.41 1.23 28.10
C PHE A 465 15.61 1.66 26.87
N PHE A 466 16.29 1.84 25.76
CA PHE A 466 15.71 2.39 24.53
C PHE A 466 15.56 1.29 23.48
N SER A 467 14.51 1.40 22.67
CA SER A 467 14.26 0.54 21.50
C SER A 467 14.09 -0.94 21.85
N LEU A 468 13.34 -1.27 22.91
CA LEU A 468 12.98 -2.64 23.28
C LEU A 468 11.68 -3.09 22.58
N THR A 469 11.61 -4.37 22.20
CA THR A 469 10.46 -4.99 21.51
C THR A 469 9.29 -5.23 22.48
N PRO A 470 8.10 -4.64 22.23
CA PRO A 470 6.88 -4.95 23.00
C PRO A 470 6.56 -6.45 23.00
N GLY A 471 6.17 -7.00 24.15
CA GLY A 471 5.85 -8.42 24.36
C GLY A 471 7.01 -9.35 24.60
N ALA A 472 8.24 -8.89 24.43
CA ALA A 472 9.41 -9.71 24.65
C ALA A 472 9.86 -9.73 26.12
N THR A 473 10.37 -10.89 26.55
CA THR A 473 11.04 -11.04 27.84
C THR A 473 12.54 -10.86 27.70
N TYR A 474 13.09 -9.95 28.51
CA TYR A 474 14.51 -9.65 28.61
C TYR A 474 15.05 -10.11 29.96
N GLY A 475 16.22 -10.74 29.95
CA GLY A 475 17.02 -11.02 31.15
C GLY A 475 18.01 -9.89 31.39
N PHE A 476 18.01 -9.32 32.60
CA PHE A 476 18.91 -8.27 33.04
C PHE A 476 19.89 -8.79 34.10
N THR A 477 21.05 -8.16 34.20
CA THR A 477 22.01 -8.35 35.29
C THR A 477 22.26 -7.01 35.97
N LEU A 478 21.93 -6.92 37.25
CA LEU A 478 22.23 -5.77 38.10
C LEU A 478 23.60 -5.96 38.75
N ASN A 479 24.52 -5.03 38.53
CA ASN A 479 25.80 -4.97 39.23
C ASN A 479 25.86 -3.70 40.09
N ASN A 480 25.95 -3.87 41.40
CA ASN A 480 26.01 -2.76 42.37
C ASN A 480 27.38 -2.60 43.05
N GLY A 481 28.42 -3.24 42.50
CA GLY A 481 29.78 -3.24 43.07
C GLY A 481 29.99 -4.19 44.26
N CYS A 482 28.92 -4.70 44.87
CA CYS A 482 29.00 -5.73 45.91
C CYS A 482 28.76 -7.13 45.34
N ILE A 483 27.69 -7.31 44.54
CA ILE A 483 27.34 -8.56 43.86
C ILE A 483 26.65 -8.31 42.51
N SER A 484 26.51 -9.38 41.70
CA SER A 484 25.71 -9.37 40.48
C SER A 484 24.43 -10.20 40.66
N VAL A 485 23.27 -9.61 40.34
CA VAL A 485 21.96 -10.24 40.51
C VAL A 485 21.23 -10.37 39.16
N PRO A 486 20.79 -11.57 38.76
CA PRO A 486 19.98 -11.74 37.56
C PRO A 486 18.52 -11.33 37.83
N LEU A 487 17.92 -10.68 36.85
CA LEU A 487 16.53 -10.20 36.85
C LEU A 487 15.89 -10.50 35.50
N SER A 488 14.56 -10.52 35.44
CA SER A 488 13.83 -10.69 34.18
C SER A 488 12.66 -9.72 34.09
N PHE A 489 12.40 -9.21 32.90
CA PHE A 489 11.28 -8.32 32.66
C PHE A 489 10.66 -8.56 31.28
N THR A 490 9.33 -8.64 31.21
CA THR A 490 8.57 -8.74 29.96
C THR A 490 8.00 -7.39 29.60
N VAL A 491 8.34 -6.88 28.42
CA VAL A 491 7.78 -5.63 27.90
C VAL A 491 6.27 -5.84 27.66
N PRO A 492 5.38 -5.05 28.27
CA PRO A 492 3.93 -5.12 28.03
C PRO A 492 3.52 -4.93 26.57
N THR A 493 2.36 -5.50 26.17
CA THR A 493 1.79 -5.48 24.79
C THR A 493 0.40 -4.84 24.73
N ASP A 494 -0.05 -4.20 25.78
CA ASP A 494 -1.38 -3.62 25.86
C ASP A 494 -1.57 -2.52 24.79
N ASN A 495 -2.73 -2.53 24.10
CA ASN A 495 -3.04 -1.75 22.88
C ASN A 495 -2.78 -0.23 22.95
N TRP A 496 -2.53 0.32 24.14
CA TRP A 496 -2.22 1.73 24.35
C TRP A 496 -0.71 2.04 24.33
N ARG A 497 0.16 1.03 24.13
CA ARG A 497 1.63 1.14 24.15
C ARG A 497 2.32 0.74 22.85
N ILE A 498 1.57 0.40 21.80
CA ILE A 498 2.07 0.11 20.44
C ILE A 498 1.70 1.31 19.57
N VAL A 499 2.70 1.94 18.94
CA VAL A 499 2.47 3.05 18.02
C VAL A 499 2.30 2.51 16.61
N GLU A 500 1.10 2.69 16.08
CA GLU A 500 0.80 2.56 14.66
C GLU A 500 1.32 3.83 13.98
N PHE A 501 2.10 3.68 12.91
CA PHE A 501 2.44 4.76 12.01
C PHE A 501 2.41 4.24 10.59
N GLU A 502 1.38 4.61 9.84
CA GLU A 502 1.17 4.21 8.45
C GLU A 502 0.76 5.42 7.61
N ILE A 503 1.09 5.40 6.32
CA ILE A 503 0.64 6.38 5.34
C ILE A 503 0.03 5.64 4.15
N ASN A 504 -1.15 6.07 3.72
CA ASN A 504 -1.84 5.50 2.56
C ASN A 504 -2.43 6.63 1.71
N PRO A 505 -1.59 7.37 0.98
CA PRO A 505 -2.04 8.59 0.35
C PRO A 505 -3.03 8.30 -0.78
N SER A 506 -4.10 9.06 -0.83
CA SER A 506 -5.16 8.93 -1.83
C SER A 506 -5.33 10.21 -2.63
N VAL A 507 -5.81 10.08 -3.87
CA VAL A 507 -6.12 11.21 -4.74
C VAL A 507 -7.59 11.21 -5.06
N THR A 508 -8.24 12.34 -4.83
CA THR A 508 -9.59 12.61 -5.34
C THR A 508 -9.49 13.70 -6.39
N GLN A 509 -9.86 13.40 -7.64
CA GLN A 509 -9.90 14.40 -8.70
C GLN A 509 -11.33 14.64 -9.14
N GLN A 510 -11.66 15.91 -9.36
CA GLN A 510 -12.91 16.33 -9.98
C GLN A 510 -12.59 16.90 -11.38
N CYS A 511 -13.55 16.81 -12.31
CA CYS A 511 -13.33 17.24 -13.70
C CYS A 511 -12.82 18.68 -13.78
N GLY A 512 -11.90 18.95 -14.71
CA GLY A 512 -11.26 20.26 -14.88
C GLY A 512 -9.83 20.37 -14.34
N GLY A 513 -9.24 19.26 -13.91
CA GLY A 513 -7.78 19.08 -13.86
C GLY A 513 -7.05 19.28 -12.52
N SER A 514 -7.72 19.69 -11.45
CA SER A 514 -7.10 19.79 -10.11
C SER A 514 -7.53 18.64 -9.19
N GLY A 515 -6.57 18.07 -8.47
CA GLY A 515 -6.78 17.01 -7.49
C GLY A 515 -6.74 17.51 -6.05
N THR A 516 -7.32 16.72 -5.15
CA THR A 516 -7.04 16.77 -3.72
C THR A 516 -6.23 15.52 -3.37
N ILE A 517 -5.06 15.71 -2.77
CA ILE A 517 -4.23 14.64 -2.24
C ILE A 517 -4.48 14.58 -0.73
N ALA A 518 -4.86 13.42 -0.22
CA ALA A 518 -4.94 13.16 1.22
C ALA A 518 -3.81 12.20 1.60
N ALA A 519 -3.04 12.49 2.64
CA ALA A 519 -1.96 11.64 3.11
C ALA A 519 -2.48 10.37 3.80
N ASN A 520 -3.64 10.46 4.46
CA ASN A 520 -4.27 9.40 5.27
C ASN A 520 -3.24 8.73 6.19
N ILE A 521 -2.75 9.50 7.15
CA ILE A 521 -1.81 9.02 8.17
C ILE A 521 -2.61 8.39 9.29
N ASN A 522 -2.30 7.14 9.61
CA ASN A 522 -2.72 6.54 10.87
C ASN A 522 -1.54 6.63 11.85
N TYR A 523 -1.67 7.44 12.90
CA TYR A 523 -0.64 7.61 13.92
C TYR A 523 -1.25 7.52 15.32
N SER A 524 -0.78 6.60 16.16
CA SER A 524 -1.29 6.40 17.53
C SER A 524 -0.29 6.76 18.64
N GLY A 525 0.86 7.37 18.29
CA GLY A 525 1.89 7.79 19.24
C GLY A 525 1.66 9.18 19.83
N TRP A 526 2.43 9.53 20.87
CA TRP A 526 2.43 10.89 21.40
C TRP A 526 3.35 11.80 20.59
N GLY A 527 2.97 13.06 20.45
CA GLY A 527 3.72 14.06 19.70
C GLY A 527 2.95 14.55 18.49
N SER A 528 3.47 15.58 17.84
CA SER A 528 2.87 16.13 16.62
C SER A 528 3.27 15.30 15.42
N TYR A 529 2.37 15.11 14.46
CA TYR A 529 2.74 14.66 13.12
C TYR A 529 2.39 15.73 12.10
N ARG A 530 3.13 15.75 10.99
CA ARG A 530 2.85 16.62 9.85
C ARG A 530 2.98 15.86 8.56
N SER A 531 2.31 16.36 7.53
CA SER A 531 2.39 15.86 6.17
C SER A 531 3.12 16.86 5.29
N GLU A 532 3.99 16.38 4.41
CA GLU A 532 4.66 17.18 3.40
C GLU A 532 4.29 16.68 1.99
N LEU A 533 4.11 17.60 1.06
CA LEU A 533 3.88 17.31 -0.35
C LEU A 533 5.09 17.77 -1.17
N TRP A 534 5.63 16.87 -1.98
CA TRP A 534 6.83 17.09 -2.78
C TRP A 534 6.58 16.84 -4.25
N LEU A 535 7.20 17.65 -5.12
CA LEU A 535 7.19 17.49 -6.58
C LEU A 535 8.63 17.56 -7.11
N GLY A 536 9.09 16.52 -7.80
CA GLY A 536 10.44 16.48 -8.38
C GLY A 536 11.56 16.70 -7.36
N GLY A 537 11.38 16.23 -6.12
CA GLY A 537 12.36 16.41 -5.04
C GLY A 537 12.34 17.79 -4.35
N THR A 538 11.37 18.66 -4.66
CA THR A 538 11.16 19.95 -3.96
C THR A 538 9.89 19.92 -3.12
N LYS A 539 9.95 20.38 -1.86
CA LYS A 539 8.77 20.55 -1.00
C LYS A 539 7.91 21.70 -1.51
N ILE A 540 6.65 21.42 -1.83
CA ILE A 540 5.70 22.41 -2.37
C ILE A 540 4.60 22.81 -1.38
N ALA A 541 4.30 21.95 -0.40
CA ALA A 541 3.34 22.24 0.67
C ALA A 541 3.62 21.39 1.91
N GLU A 542 3.12 21.83 3.06
CA GLU A 542 3.21 21.13 4.35
C GLU A 542 2.00 21.52 5.21
N ASN A 543 1.38 20.54 5.88
CA ASN A 543 0.30 20.76 6.86
C ASN A 543 0.08 19.50 7.73
N ASN A 544 -0.64 19.62 8.84
CA ASN A 544 -0.89 18.48 9.74
C ASN A 544 -2.17 17.71 9.41
N SER A 545 -3.11 18.32 8.68
CA SER A 545 -4.33 17.63 8.24
C SER A 545 -4.07 16.52 7.24
N GLY A 546 -2.92 16.58 6.54
CA GLY A 546 -2.59 15.67 5.44
C GLY A 546 -3.41 15.93 4.18
N ILE A 547 -4.22 16.99 4.12
CA ILE A 547 -5.08 17.28 2.97
C ILE A 547 -4.50 18.45 2.17
N PHE A 548 -4.16 18.19 0.91
CA PHE A 548 -3.64 19.17 -0.05
C PHE A 548 -4.64 19.33 -1.20
N THR A 549 -5.31 20.48 -1.29
CA THR A 549 -6.37 20.73 -2.28
C THR A 549 -5.85 21.51 -3.49
N ASN A 550 -6.60 21.44 -4.59
CA ASN A 550 -6.35 22.20 -5.82
C ASN A 550 -4.96 21.96 -6.44
N ILE A 551 -4.47 20.73 -6.31
CA ILE A 551 -3.15 20.29 -6.78
C ILE A 551 -3.19 20.06 -8.31
N PRO A 552 -2.27 20.65 -9.09
CA PRO A 552 -2.25 20.46 -10.54
C PRO A 552 -1.80 19.04 -10.94
N PRO A 553 -2.00 18.63 -12.20
CA PRO A 553 -1.56 17.32 -12.68
C PRO A 553 -0.06 17.12 -12.51
N GLY A 554 0.36 15.96 -12.01
CA GLY A 554 1.76 15.67 -11.67
C GLY A 554 1.92 14.38 -10.87
N LEU A 555 3.16 13.94 -10.71
CA LEU A 555 3.53 12.85 -9.81
C LEU A 555 4.14 13.48 -8.55
N TYR A 556 3.52 13.22 -7.40
CA TYR A 556 3.88 13.80 -6.12
C TYR A 556 4.36 12.72 -5.16
N THR A 557 5.28 13.09 -4.28
CA THR A 557 5.63 12.29 -3.10
C THR A 557 4.95 12.92 -1.89
N VAL A 558 4.14 12.13 -1.20
CA VAL A 558 3.52 12.52 0.08
C VAL A 558 4.38 11.91 1.18
N LYS A 559 4.76 12.73 2.16
CA LYS A 559 5.49 12.27 3.33
C LYS A 559 4.66 12.50 4.58
N GLY A 560 4.63 11.52 5.48
CA GLY A 560 4.14 11.68 6.84
C GLY A 560 5.33 11.70 7.77
N ILE A 561 5.41 12.69 8.66
CA ILE A 561 6.51 12.89 9.58
C ILE A 561 5.95 13.02 11.00
N ALA A 562 6.14 11.99 11.82
CA ALA A 562 5.81 12.04 13.24
C ALA A 562 7.02 12.55 14.02
N VAL A 563 6.82 13.58 14.85
CA VAL A 563 7.87 14.25 15.64
C VAL A 563 7.59 14.04 17.12
N GLN A 564 8.50 13.38 17.81
CA GLN A 564 8.41 13.11 19.25
C GLN A 564 9.43 13.99 19.99
N SER A 565 9.11 15.27 20.10
CA SER A 565 10.02 16.32 20.59
C SER A 565 10.48 16.15 22.04
N TRP A 566 9.71 15.42 22.85
CA TRP A 566 10.01 15.18 24.27
C TRP A 566 10.87 13.92 24.52
N CYS A 567 11.18 13.16 23.47
CA CYS A 567 12.13 12.06 23.56
C CYS A 567 13.56 12.59 23.62
N SER A 568 14.41 11.96 24.42
CA SER A 568 15.78 12.39 24.71
C SER A 568 16.71 12.53 23.48
N ASN A 569 16.31 12.00 22.31
CA ASN A 569 17.02 12.14 21.04
C ASN A 569 16.20 12.88 19.95
N SER A 570 15.06 13.50 20.28
CA SER A 570 14.13 14.15 19.35
C SER A 570 13.96 13.36 18.05
N THR A 571 13.30 12.21 18.13
CA THR A 571 13.20 11.30 16.99
C THR A 571 12.06 11.71 16.07
N SER A 572 12.36 11.88 14.78
CA SER A 572 11.35 12.01 13.74
C SER A 572 11.25 10.71 12.94
N SER A 573 10.05 10.17 12.86
CA SER A 573 9.71 9.04 11.99
C SER A 573 9.15 9.56 10.67
N GLU A 574 9.67 9.12 9.52
CA GLU A 574 9.21 9.54 8.19
C GLU A 574 8.75 8.31 7.40
N LEU A 575 7.55 8.38 6.86
CA LEU A 575 7.06 7.49 5.83
C LEU A 575 6.77 8.30 4.57
N SER A 576 6.94 7.71 3.40
CA SER A 576 6.64 8.38 2.15
C SER A 576 6.06 7.42 1.13
N ASP A 577 5.13 7.91 0.33
CA ASP A 577 4.59 7.20 -0.82
C ASP A 577 4.27 8.19 -1.95
N THR A 578 4.02 7.69 -3.16
CA THR A 578 3.83 8.51 -4.35
C THR A 578 2.40 8.42 -4.87
N VAL A 579 1.87 9.56 -5.30
CA VAL A 579 0.54 9.65 -5.90
C VAL A 579 0.56 10.48 -7.18
N ARG A 580 -0.34 10.17 -8.10
CA ARG A 580 -0.46 10.88 -9.38
C ARG A 580 -1.79 11.62 -9.48
N VAL A 581 -1.71 12.90 -9.82
CA VAL A 581 -2.84 13.71 -10.26
C VAL A 581 -2.85 13.70 -11.80
N TYR A 582 -3.91 13.16 -12.40
CA TYR A 582 -4.06 13.02 -13.85
C TYR A 582 -4.54 14.31 -14.54
N ASN A 583 -4.20 14.47 -15.81
CA ASN A 583 -4.75 15.55 -16.62
C ASN A 583 -6.21 15.25 -17.01
N ASP A 584 -7.00 16.30 -17.25
CA ASP A 584 -8.43 16.19 -17.56
C ASP A 584 -8.71 15.39 -18.84
N ALA A 585 -7.74 15.26 -19.75
CA ALA A 585 -7.86 14.45 -20.97
C ALA A 585 -7.80 12.94 -20.70
N THR A 586 -7.20 12.50 -19.59
CA THR A 586 -6.88 11.09 -19.32
C THR A 586 -8.12 10.30 -18.87
N PRO A 587 -8.49 9.19 -19.54
CA PRO A 587 -9.51 8.25 -19.04
C PRO A 587 -9.12 7.64 -17.68
N PRO A 588 -10.06 7.08 -16.90
CA PRO A 588 -9.74 6.42 -15.63
C PRO A 588 -8.67 5.34 -15.81
N GLN A 589 -7.70 5.26 -14.89
CA GLN A 589 -6.56 4.35 -14.96
C GLN A 589 -6.69 3.27 -13.88
N LEU A 590 -6.69 2.00 -14.26
CA LEU A 590 -6.56 0.90 -13.31
C LEU A 590 -5.10 0.81 -12.86
N LEU A 591 -4.83 1.19 -11.62
CA LEU A 591 -3.49 1.24 -11.04
C LEU A 591 -3.02 -0.12 -10.56
N ARG A 592 -3.89 -0.79 -9.78
CA ARG A 592 -3.63 -2.11 -9.20
C ARG A 592 -4.90 -2.94 -9.28
N GLN A 593 -4.72 -4.24 -9.44
CA GLN A 593 -5.82 -5.19 -9.31
C GLN A 593 -5.31 -6.53 -8.79
N PHE A 594 -6.13 -7.19 -7.98
CA PHE A 594 -5.81 -8.50 -7.46
C PHE A 594 -7.09 -9.29 -7.19
N GLY A 595 -7.31 -10.36 -7.95
CA GLY A 595 -8.44 -11.27 -7.79
C GLY A 595 -8.02 -12.63 -7.23
N PHE A 596 -8.80 -13.15 -6.28
CA PHE A 596 -8.49 -14.37 -5.55
C PHE A 596 -9.75 -15.16 -5.19
N ILE A 597 -9.63 -16.48 -5.06
CA ILE A 597 -10.70 -17.37 -4.59
C ILE A 597 -10.66 -17.44 -3.05
N CYS A 598 -11.83 -17.39 -2.40
CA CYS A 598 -11.92 -17.60 -0.95
C CYS A 598 -11.64 -19.06 -0.61
N GLU A 599 -10.98 -19.30 0.52
CA GLU A 599 -10.62 -20.64 0.96
C GLU A 599 -11.12 -20.93 2.37
N THR A 600 -11.58 -22.15 2.57
CA THR A 600 -11.87 -22.70 3.90
C THR A 600 -10.89 -23.83 4.17
N ALA A 601 -10.06 -23.70 5.20
CA ALA A 601 -9.02 -24.67 5.53
C ALA A 601 -8.08 -25.03 4.35
N GLY A 602 -7.75 -24.04 3.51
CA GLY A 602 -6.86 -24.21 2.34
C GLY A 602 -7.53 -24.84 1.12
N ILE A 603 -8.85 -25.04 1.13
CA ILE A 603 -9.63 -25.56 0.00
C ILE A 603 -10.35 -24.40 -0.70
N PRO A 604 -10.11 -24.17 -2.00
CA PRO A 604 -10.81 -23.13 -2.78
C PRO A 604 -12.32 -23.37 -2.81
N GLY A 605 -13.09 -22.34 -2.48
CA GLY A 605 -14.55 -22.32 -2.54
C GLY A 605 -15.10 -22.03 -3.95
N ALA A 606 -16.43 -21.87 -4.04
CA ALA A 606 -17.13 -21.51 -5.28
C ALA A 606 -17.09 -20.01 -5.60
N THR A 607 -16.73 -19.18 -4.62
CA THR A 607 -16.69 -17.73 -4.74
C THR A 607 -15.31 -17.17 -4.43
N GLY A 608 -15.02 -16.01 -5.01
CA GLY A 608 -13.83 -15.23 -4.78
C GLY A 608 -14.14 -13.75 -4.61
N SER A 609 -13.09 -12.98 -4.44
CA SER A 609 -13.14 -11.52 -4.36
C SER A 609 -12.06 -10.92 -5.24
N ALA A 610 -12.21 -9.64 -5.55
CA ALA A 610 -11.20 -8.89 -6.26
C ALA A 610 -11.10 -7.48 -5.72
N THR A 611 -9.88 -7.02 -5.46
CA THR A 611 -9.60 -5.66 -5.03
C THR A 611 -8.94 -4.89 -6.17
N ILE A 612 -9.40 -3.68 -6.41
CA ILE A 612 -8.85 -2.77 -7.42
C ILE A 612 -8.51 -1.42 -6.80
N GLU A 613 -7.56 -0.73 -7.42
CA GLU A 613 -7.25 0.68 -7.19
C GLU A 613 -7.29 1.42 -8.53
N VAL A 614 -8.06 2.49 -8.59
CA VAL A 614 -8.32 3.29 -9.79
C VAL A 614 -7.91 4.73 -9.54
N GLY A 615 -7.11 5.27 -10.45
CA GLY A 615 -6.77 6.69 -10.53
C GLY A 615 -7.62 7.42 -11.56
N GLY A 616 -7.81 8.73 -11.38
CA GLY A 616 -8.57 9.59 -12.27
C GLY A 616 -9.68 10.34 -11.55
N PHE A 617 -10.75 10.67 -12.28
CA PHE A 617 -11.79 11.60 -11.85
C PHE A 617 -12.96 10.93 -11.14
N GLY A 618 -12.81 10.64 -9.85
CA GLY A 618 -13.86 10.04 -9.03
C GLY A 618 -15.02 11.00 -8.68
N PRO A 619 -16.12 10.48 -8.10
CA PRO A 619 -16.36 9.07 -7.81
C PRO A 619 -16.66 8.26 -9.10
N PHE A 620 -16.43 6.96 -9.07
CA PHE A 620 -16.47 6.09 -10.24
C PHE A 620 -17.75 5.26 -10.33
N LYS A 621 -18.11 4.84 -11.54
CA LYS A 621 -19.09 3.79 -11.80
C LYS A 621 -18.36 2.53 -12.27
N TYR A 622 -18.70 1.40 -11.65
CA TYR A 622 -18.15 0.09 -11.99
C TYR A 622 -19.25 -0.81 -12.56
N ASP A 623 -19.05 -1.22 -13.81
CA ASP A 623 -19.91 -2.15 -14.53
C ASP A 623 -19.12 -3.45 -14.81
N LEU A 624 -19.68 -4.61 -14.47
CA LEU A 624 -19.04 -5.92 -14.70
C LEU A 624 -19.84 -6.75 -15.71
N LYS A 625 -19.12 -7.49 -16.55
CA LYS A 625 -19.67 -8.50 -17.46
C LYS A 625 -18.80 -9.74 -17.43
N ARG A 626 -19.34 -10.89 -17.02
CA ARG A 626 -18.60 -12.15 -17.02
C ARG A 626 -18.27 -12.56 -18.46
N ILE A 627 -16.98 -12.81 -18.73
CA ILE A 627 -16.47 -13.30 -20.01
C ILE A 627 -16.36 -14.84 -19.99
N SER A 628 -15.98 -15.42 -18.86
CA SER A 628 -15.83 -16.87 -18.70
C SER A 628 -15.91 -17.25 -17.22
N PRO A 629 -16.37 -18.47 -16.85
CA PRO A 629 -17.20 -19.36 -17.67
C PRO A 629 -18.61 -18.77 -17.85
N ASN A 630 -19.39 -19.25 -18.82
CA ASN A 630 -20.76 -18.80 -19.09
C ASN A 630 -20.88 -17.26 -19.30
N PRO A 631 -20.43 -16.75 -20.47
CA PRO A 631 -20.37 -15.33 -20.77
C PRO A 631 -21.75 -14.65 -20.66
N GLN A 632 -21.78 -13.43 -20.14
CA GLN A 632 -22.97 -12.58 -20.10
C GLN A 632 -23.01 -11.64 -21.31
N SER A 633 -24.21 -11.36 -21.83
CA SER A 633 -24.39 -10.50 -23.02
C SER A 633 -24.35 -9.00 -22.71
N ALA A 634 -24.61 -8.61 -21.46
CA ALA A 634 -24.68 -7.22 -21.02
C ALA A 634 -23.84 -6.98 -19.77
N TYR A 635 -23.42 -5.73 -19.60
CA TYR A 635 -22.84 -5.25 -18.34
C TYR A 635 -23.91 -5.10 -17.27
N THR A 636 -23.56 -5.46 -16.04
CA THR A 636 -24.35 -5.19 -14.85
C THR A 636 -23.63 -4.12 -14.02
N THR A 637 -24.35 -3.07 -13.64
CA THR A 637 -23.81 -2.06 -12.73
C THR A 637 -23.68 -2.63 -11.33
N VAL A 638 -22.44 -2.65 -10.83
CA VAL A 638 -22.11 -3.19 -9.50
C VAL A 638 -21.98 -2.07 -8.47
N ALA A 639 -21.48 -0.91 -8.89
CA ALA A 639 -21.42 0.26 -8.04
C ALA A 639 -21.58 1.55 -8.83
N VAL A 640 -22.22 2.54 -8.20
CA VAL A 640 -22.30 3.93 -8.64
C VAL A 640 -21.73 4.81 -7.54
N ASN A 641 -21.08 5.91 -7.90
CA ASN A 641 -20.44 6.84 -6.97
C ASN A 641 -19.42 6.14 -6.02
N ALA A 642 -18.67 5.17 -6.53
CA ALA A 642 -17.70 4.40 -5.75
C ALA A 642 -16.35 5.11 -5.62
N ALA A 643 -15.61 4.79 -4.56
CA ALA A 643 -14.23 5.24 -4.38
C ALA A 643 -13.26 4.55 -5.37
N GLY A 644 -12.07 5.12 -5.54
CA GLY A 644 -11.03 4.56 -6.41
C GLY A 644 -10.48 3.22 -5.92
N ASN A 645 -10.45 3.00 -4.60
CA ASN A 645 -10.24 1.69 -4.00
C ASN A 645 -11.59 0.96 -3.86
N TYR A 646 -11.70 -0.24 -4.44
CA TYR A 646 -12.95 -0.98 -4.40
C TYR A 646 -12.71 -2.49 -4.37
N THR A 647 -13.48 -3.19 -3.53
CA THR A 647 -13.46 -4.66 -3.47
C THR A 647 -14.78 -5.22 -3.97
N PHE A 648 -14.70 -6.02 -5.02
CA PHE A 648 -15.79 -6.84 -5.51
C PHE A 648 -15.84 -8.13 -4.69
N ASN A 649 -16.96 -8.34 -4.00
CA ASN A 649 -17.20 -9.56 -3.23
C ASN A 649 -18.08 -10.54 -4.02
N SER A 650 -18.02 -11.82 -3.66
CA SER A 650 -18.91 -12.86 -4.21
C SER A 650 -18.82 -13.03 -5.73
N LEU A 651 -17.64 -12.86 -6.30
CA LEU A 651 -17.38 -13.20 -7.70
C LEU A 651 -17.27 -14.72 -7.86
N ASP A 652 -17.54 -15.24 -9.05
CA ASP A 652 -17.43 -16.68 -9.31
C ASP A 652 -15.96 -17.11 -9.34
N ALA A 653 -15.65 -18.25 -8.72
CA ALA A 653 -14.31 -18.82 -8.79
C ALA A 653 -13.90 -19.17 -10.23
N TYR A 654 -12.62 -18.93 -10.57
CA TYR A 654 -12.03 -19.16 -11.90
C TYR A 654 -12.67 -18.35 -13.03
N ALA A 655 -13.43 -17.30 -12.70
CA ALA A 655 -14.08 -16.45 -13.68
C ALA A 655 -13.17 -15.30 -14.14
N VAL A 656 -13.38 -14.90 -15.39
CA VAL A 656 -12.81 -13.70 -15.99
C VAL A 656 -13.95 -12.73 -16.26
N TYR A 657 -13.81 -11.49 -15.80
CA TYR A 657 -14.78 -10.43 -15.99
C TYR A 657 -14.18 -9.30 -16.82
N SER A 658 -15.01 -8.72 -17.68
CA SER A 658 -14.77 -7.41 -18.29
C SER A 658 -15.25 -6.36 -17.29
N LEU A 659 -14.35 -5.50 -16.85
CA LEU A 659 -14.63 -4.38 -15.95
C LEU A 659 -14.62 -3.09 -16.77
N LEU A 660 -15.79 -2.46 -16.90
CA LEU A 660 -15.94 -1.12 -17.45
C LEU A 660 -15.94 -0.12 -16.29
N ILE A 661 -14.93 0.74 -16.29
CA ILE A 661 -14.76 1.81 -15.32
C ILE A 661 -15.17 3.10 -16.01
N THR A 662 -16.11 3.84 -15.43
CA THR A 662 -16.49 5.17 -15.92
C THR A 662 -16.25 6.20 -14.83
N ASP A 663 -15.57 7.28 -15.19
CA ASP A 663 -15.28 8.39 -14.29
C ASP A 663 -16.43 9.41 -14.25
N ASN A 664 -16.37 10.37 -13.32
CA ASN A 664 -17.40 11.40 -13.15
C ASN A 664 -17.47 12.39 -14.34
N CYS A 665 -16.45 12.39 -15.20
CA CYS A 665 -16.39 13.21 -16.41
C CYS A 665 -17.02 12.51 -17.63
N GLY A 666 -17.46 11.26 -17.46
CA GLY A 666 -18.08 10.45 -18.51
C GLY A 666 -17.08 9.72 -19.40
N LYS A 667 -15.79 9.68 -19.04
CA LYS A 667 -14.77 8.89 -19.75
C LYS A 667 -14.71 7.50 -19.17
N SER A 668 -14.43 6.54 -20.03
CA SER A 668 -14.40 5.14 -19.64
C SER A 668 -13.15 4.42 -20.09
N THR A 669 -12.78 3.40 -19.32
CA THR A 669 -11.74 2.42 -19.67
C THR A 669 -12.26 1.04 -19.35
N VAL A 670 -11.89 0.07 -20.19
CA VAL A 670 -12.22 -1.35 -19.99
C VAL A 670 -10.94 -2.06 -19.57
N SER A 671 -11.05 -2.88 -18.53
CA SER A 671 -9.98 -3.78 -18.07
C SER A 671 -10.53 -5.20 -17.90
N GLU A 672 -9.64 -6.17 -17.77
CA GLU A 672 -9.97 -7.55 -17.42
C GLU A 672 -9.62 -7.82 -15.97
N LEU A 673 -10.58 -8.42 -15.26
CA LEU A 673 -10.44 -8.84 -13.87
C LEU A 673 -10.55 -10.37 -13.80
N VAL A 674 -9.51 -11.01 -13.29
CA VAL A 674 -9.41 -12.48 -13.20
C VAL A 674 -9.52 -12.91 -11.74
N VAL A 675 -10.47 -13.80 -11.45
CA VAL A 675 -10.63 -14.43 -10.14
C VAL A 675 -10.05 -15.83 -10.21
N GLY A 676 -8.94 -16.07 -9.53
CA GLY A 676 -8.24 -17.36 -9.60
C GLY A 676 -7.57 -17.73 -8.29
N ASN A 677 -6.92 -18.90 -8.26
CA ASN A 677 -6.09 -19.25 -7.12
C ASN A 677 -4.87 -18.34 -7.08
N ILE A 678 -4.51 -17.89 -5.87
CA ILE A 678 -3.22 -17.22 -5.67
C ILE A 678 -2.12 -18.29 -5.78
N GLY A 679 -1.11 -18.00 -6.60
CA GLY A 679 0.12 -18.78 -6.66
C GLY A 679 0.92 -18.73 -5.35
N ASN A 680 2.11 -19.32 -5.33
CA ASN A 680 2.97 -19.22 -4.15
C ASN A 680 3.48 -17.78 -4.01
N LEU A 681 3.18 -17.16 -2.87
CA LEU A 681 3.72 -15.86 -2.51
C LEU A 681 5.21 -15.99 -2.14
N SER A 682 5.99 -14.91 -2.25
CA SER A 682 7.43 -14.90 -1.96
C SER A 682 7.83 -13.62 -1.22
N PHE A 683 9.08 -13.56 -0.77
CA PHE A 683 9.69 -12.34 -0.26
C PHE A 683 10.31 -11.52 -1.40
N VAL A 684 10.35 -10.20 -1.23
CA VAL A 684 10.90 -9.24 -2.21
C VAL A 684 12.41 -9.03 -2.02
N ASN A 685 12.92 -9.21 -0.79
CA ASN A 685 14.35 -9.11 -0.48
C ASN A 685 14.90 -10.46 0.03
N PRO A 686 15.34 -11.37 -0.87
CA PRO A 686 15.65 -12.74 -0.51
C PRO A 686 17.14 -12.91 -0.14
N TYR A 687 17.77 -12.01 0.62
CA TYR A 687 19.16 -12.18 1.05
C TYR A 687 19.25 -12.46 2.55
N GLU A 688 20.29 -13.17 2.97
CA GLU A 688 20.61 -13.42 4.37
C GLU A 688 21.23 -12.16 5.02
N PRO A 689 20.88 -11.88 6.29
CA PRO A 689 21.27 -10.67 6.98
C PRO A 689 22.75 -10.66 7.37
N CYS A 690 23.31 -9.48 7.58
CA CYS A 690 24.70 -9.30 8.02
C CYS A 690 24.74 -8.72 9.42
N VAL A 691 25.55 -9.31 10.31
CA VAL A 691 25.75 -8.76 11.66
C VAL A 691 26.26 -7.33 11.57
N ASN A 692 25.76 -6.45 12.44
CA ASN A 692 26.10 -5.03 12.51
C ASN A 692 25.58 -4.16 11.35
N SER A 693 24.60 -4.66 10.58
CA SER A 693 24.00 -3.94 9.44
C SER A 693 22.47 -3.91 9.52
N PRO A 694 21.81 -2.86 8.99
CA PRO A 694 20.36 -2.86 8.84
C PRO A 694 19.92 -3.96 7.87
N TYR A 695 18.75 -4.55 8.14
CA TYR A 695 18.18 -5.61 7.32
C TYR A 695 16.66 -5.46 7.19
N LEU A 696 16.14 -5.63 5.98
CA LEU A 696 14.71 -5.54 5.67
C LEU A 696 14.26 -6.83 4.99
N LEU A 697 13.34 -7.56 5.62
CA LEU A 697 12.65 -8.68 4.98
C LEU A 697 11.24 -8.22 4.60
N SER A 698 10.87 -8.33 3.33
CA SER A 698 9.62 -7.78 2.81
C SER A 698 8.78 -8.85 2.12
N ALA A 699 7.50 -8.97 2.47
CA ALA A 699 6.52 -9.75 1.74
C ALA A 699 6.04 -8.98 0.49
N MET A 700 5.49 -9.70 -0.49
CA MET A 700 4.89 -9.04 -1.66
C MET A 700 3.75 -8.11 -1.25
N ASP A 701 3.75 -6.92 -1.85
CA ASP A 701 2.71 -5.91 -1.68
C ASP A 701 1.46 -6.27 -2.49
N ILE A 702 0.38 -6.63 -1.80
CA ILE A 702 -0.89 -7.08 -2.38
C ILE A 702 -1.99 -6.07 -2.01
N PRO A 703 -2.72 -5.50 -2.99
CA PRO A 703 -3.80 -4.55 -2.72
C PRO A 703 -4.85 -5.13 -1.76
N GLY A 704 -5.11 -4.42 -0.67
CA GLY A 704 -6.10 -4.82 0.34
C GLY A 704 -5.72 -6.01 1.21
N ALA A 705 -4.45 -6.42 1.22
CA ALA A 705 -3.93 -7.40 2.18
C ALA A 705 -3.54 -6.74 3.51
N SER A 706 -3.68 -7.51 4.59
CA SER A 706 -3.07 -7.22 5.90
C SER A 706 -1.97 -8.23 6.20
N TYR A 707 -0.99 -7.84 7.01
CA TYR A 707 0.22 -8.63 7.27
C TYR A 707 0.41 -8.83 8.78
N SER A 708 1.05 -9.94 9.16
CA SER A 708 1.45 -10.18 10.55
C SER A 708 2.71 -11.05 10.59
N TRP A 709 3.78 -10.51 11.14
CA TRP A 709 5.07 -11.16 11.29
C TRP A 709 5.26 -11.72 12.69
N GLN A 710 5.78 -12.93 12.81
CA GLN A 710 6.11 -13.58 14.08
C GLN A 710 7.40 -14.40 13.94
N LYS A 711 8.15 -14.58 15.04
CA LYS A 711 9.23 -15.58 15.11
C LYS A 711 8.62 -16.91 15.55
N ILE A 712 8.90 -18.00 14.83
CA ILE A 712 8.31 -19.31 15.13
C ILE A 712 8.68 -19.72 16.57
N GLY A 713 7.66 -20.08 17.35
CA GLY A 713 7.80 -20.41 18.78
C GLY A 713 7.62 -19.21 19.74
N SER A 714 7.41 -18.00 19.21
CA SER A 714 7.04 -16.81 19.98
C SER A 714 5.61 -16.37 19.65
N PRO A 715 4.77 -16.02 20.65
CA PRO A 715 3.45 -15.44 20.40
C PRO A 715 3.51 -13.96 19.98
N VAL A 716 4.70 -13.35 19.98
CA VAL A 716 4.90 -11.92 19.75
C VAL A 716 4.81 -11.58 18.26
N ILE A 717 3.93 -10.63 17.92
CA ILE A 717 3.88 -10.01 16.58
C ILE A 717 4.99 -8.97 16.48
N LEU A 718 5.85 -9.13 15.48
CA LEU A 718 7.02 -8.28 15.24
C LEU A 718 6.76 -7.13 14.26
N SER A 719 5.76 -7.26 13.39
CA SER A 719 5.33 -6.23 12.43
C SER A 719 3.94 -6.57 11.88
N THR A 720 3.11 -5.56 11.62
CA THR A 720 1.80 -5.66 10.95
C THR A 720 1.83 -5.14 9.50
N THR A 721 2.97 -4.64 9.05
CA THR A 721 3.16 -4.17 7.68
C THR A 721 3.72 -5.30 6.80
N LYS A 722 3.80 -5.08 5.48
CA LYS A 722 4.47 -6.02 4.58
C LYS A 722 5.96 -6.20 4.90
N ASP A 723 6.54 -5.33 5.72
CA ASP A 723 7.97 -5.22 5.98
C ASP A 723 8.31 -5.62 7.43
N LEU A 724 9.35 -6.43 7.58
CA LEU A 724 10.00 -6.74 8.85
C LEU A 724 11.41 -6.13 8.82
N TYR A 725 11.60 -5.06 9.59
CA TYR A 725 12.83 -4.27 9.59
C TYR A 725 13.65 -4.46 10.86
N PHE A 726 14.96 -4.60 10.68
CA PHE A 726 15.96 -4.64 11.74
C PHE A 726 16.93 -3.49 11.51
N VAL A 727 16.96 -2.52 12.42
CA VAL A 727 17.88 -1.37 12.35
C VAL A 727 19.35 -1.81 12.38
N ASN A 728 19.65 -2.80 13.22
CA ASN A 728 20.98 -3.37 13.35
C ASN A 728 20.89 -4.87 13.67
N TYR A 729 21.26 -5.71 12.71
CA TYR A 729 21.09 -7.16 12.81
C TYR A 729 22.21 -7.80 13.67
N SER A 730 21.86 -8.69 14.60
CA SER A 730 22.75 -9.51 15.42
C SER A 730 22.46 -11.00 15.24
N SER A 731 23.42 -11.88 15.54
CA SER A 731 23.22 -13.34 15.45
C SER A 731 22.15 -13.87 16.41
N GLY A 732 21.75 -13.10 17.43
CA GLY A 732 20.62 -13.44 18.31
C GLY A 732 19.26 -13.41 17.59
N TYR A 733 19.15 -12.71 16.46
CA TYR A 733 17.92 -12.72 15.65
C TYR A 733 17.80 -13.97 14.79
N ASP A 734 18.88 -14.73 14.56
CA ASP A 734 18.84 -15.92 13.72
C ASP A 734 17.71 -16.88 14.17
N GLY A 735 17.01 -17.46 13.19
CA GLY A 735 15.86 -18.31 13.45
C GLY A 735 14.82 -18.31 12.33
N ASP A 736 13.70 -18.96 12.60
CA ASP A 736 12.61 -19.13 11.65
C ASP A 736 11.50 -18.09 11.93
N TYR A 737 11.04 -17.43 10.88
CA TYR A 737 10.06 -16.34 10.89
C TYR A 737 8.88 -16.67 9.99
N THR A 738 7.69 -16.27 10.42
CA THR A 738 6.42 -16.43 9.71
C THR A 738 5.79 -15.08 9.39
N CYS A 739 5.41 -14.87 8.13
CA CYS A 739 4.53 -13.77 7.72
C CYS A 739 3.17 -14.35 7.33
N THR A 740 2.13 -13.98 8.07
CA THR A 740 0.73 -14.25 7.72
C THR A 740 0.18 -13.10 6.88
N ILE A 741 -0.37 -13.42 5.72
CA ILE A 741 -0.99 -12.48 4.79
C ILE A 741 -2.48 -12.81 4.73
N THR A 742 -3.33 -11.84 5.05
CA THR A 742 -4.79 -12.00 5.13
C THR A 742 -5.50 -11.07 4.14
N LEU A 743 -6.41 -11.63 3.35
CA LEU A 743 -7.14 -10.95 2.28
C LEU A 743 -8.65 -11.07 2.48
N GLY A 744 -9.39 -10.05 2.03
CA GLY A 744 -10.87 -10.05 2.01
C GLY A 744 -11.49 -10.27 3.39
N GLY A 745 -10.93 -9.65 4.44
CA GLY A 745 -11.43 -9.80 5.81
C GLY A 745 -11.29 -11.21 6.40
N GLY A 746 -10.37 -12.04 5.88
CA GLY A 746 -10.18 -13.43 6.31
C GLY A 746 -10.67 -14.48 5.31
N CYS A 747 -11.26 -14.06 4.19
CA CYS A 747 -11.65 -14.96 3.09
C CYS A 747 -10.46 -15.78 2.54
N LEU A 748 -9.23 -15.27 2.64
CA LEU A 748 -8.03 -16.01 2.27
C LEU A 748 -6.85 -15.66 3.17
N GLN A 749 -6.12 -16.69 3.62
CA GLN A 749 -4.92 -16.54 4.44
C GLN A 749 -3.76 -17.34 3.84
N ARG A 750 -2.57 -16.76 3.84
CA ARG A 750 -1.31 -17.39 3.39
C ARG A 750 -0.24 -17.19 4.44
N VAL A 751 0.60 -18.20 4.62
CA VAL A 751 1.73 -18.15 5.55
C VAL A 751 3.03 -18.33 4.76
N LEU A 752 3.91 -17.33 4.83
CA LEU A 752 5.27 -17.38 4.33
C LEU A 752 6.22 -17.68 5.47
N ASN A 753 7.23 -18.51 5.22
CA ASN A 753 8.26 -18.84 6.19
C ASN A 753 9.63 -18.41 5.64
N ALA A 754 10.39 -17.67 6.45
CA ALA A 754 11.79 -17.31 6.20
C ALA A 754 12.66 -17.89 7.31
N LYS A 755 13.84 -18.41 6.95
CA LYS A 755 14.88 -18.72 7.92
C LYS A 755 15.98 -17.70 7.75
N LEU A 756 16.27 -16.93 8.79
CA LEU A 756 17.34 -15.95 8.79
C LEU A 756 18.56 -16.51 9.52
N ASN A 757 19.73 -16.40 8.90
CA ASN A 757 20.99 -16.84 9.47
C ASN A 757 22.15 -15.93 9.04
N SER A 758 22.61 -15.12 9.99
CA SER A 758 23.67 -14.14 9.80
C SER A 758 25.03 -14.72 9.37
N ASN A 759 25.28 -16.01 9.61
CA ASN A 759 26.49 -16.69 9.13
C ASN A 759 26.56 -16.83 7.60
N PHE A 760 25.45 -16.54 6.92
CA PHE A 760 25.35 -16.58 5.47
C PHE A 760 25.18 -15.18 4.86
N CYS A 761 25.51 -14.11 5.61
CA CYS A 761 25.46 -12.71 5.17
C CYS A 761 25.67 -12.49 3.67
N GLY A 762 24.66 -11.90 3.02
CA GLY A 762 24.67 -11.57 1.59
C GLY A 762 24.41 -12.75 0.63
N ALA A 763 24.30 -13.98 1.13
CA ALA A 763 23.80 -15.11 0.34
C ALA A 763 22.30 -14.94 0.07
N LEU A 764 21.79 -15.55 -1.00
CA LEU A 764 20.35 -15.63 -1.19
C LEU A 764 19.77 -16.62 -0.16
N LEU A 765 18.57 -16.31 0.35
CA LEU A 765 17.72 -17.29 1.02
C LEU A 765 17.62 -18.53 0.11
N PRO A 766 17.70 -19.77 0.65
CA PRO A 766 17.87 -20.97 -0.15
C PRO A 766 16.87 -21.11 -1.33
N VAL A 767 17.39 -21.19 -2.56
CA VAL A 767 16.60 -21.27 -3.81
C VAL A 767 15.64 -22.46 -3.79
N LYS A 768 14.34 -22.19 -3.81
CA LYS A 768 13.30 -23.24 -3.91
C LYS A 768 13.12 -23.73 -5.35
N ILE A 769 13.21 -25.06 -5.53
CA ILE A 769 12.87 -25.76 -6.78
C ILE A 769 11.40 -26.20 -6.71
N SER A 770 10.52 -25.64 -7.57
CA SER A 770 9.08 -25.97 -7.57
C SER A 770 8.75 -27.28 -8.25
N SER A 771 9.52 -27.66 -9.26
CA SER A 771 9.29 -28.87 -10.03
C SER A 771 10.63 -29.45 -10.46
N LEU A 772 10.72 -30.78 -10.34
CA LEU A 772 11.86 -31.58 -10.79
C LEU A 772 11.29 -32.93 -11.22
N TYR A 773 11.52 -33.31 -12.48
CA TYR A 773 11.09 -34.58 -13.06
C TYR A 773 12.10 -35.06 -14.12
N ALA A 774 12.07 -36.37 -14.41
CA ALA A 774 12.88 -36.99 -15.45
C ALA A 774 12.01 -37.94 -16.28
N ARG A 775 12.25 -37.99 -17.59
CA ARG A 775 11.56 -38.89 -18.53
C ARG A 775 12.52 -39.46 -19.57
N THR A 776 12.26 -40.67 -20.04
CA THR A 776 12.99 -41.27 -21.15
C THR A 776 12.35 -40.92 -22.50
N SER A 777 13.18 -40.59 -23.49
CA SER A 777 12.79 -40.41 -24.90
C SER A 777 13.99 -40.76 -25.78
N ASP A 778 13.79 -41.53 -26.85
CA ASP A 778 14.84 -41.84 -27.85
C ASP A 778 16.16 -42.34 -27.24
N CYS A 779 16.06 -43.23 -26.25
CA CYS A 779 17.19 -43.77 -25.49
C CYS A 779 17.97 -42.79 -24.61
N ASN A 780 17.50 -41.55 -24.51
CA ASN A 780 18.04 -40.51 -23.63
C ASN A 780 17.14 -40.29 -22.41
N VAL A 781 17.69 -39.69 -21.36
CA VAL A 781 16.91 -39.23 -20.21
C VAL A 781 16.90 -37.70 -20.19
N HIS A 782 15.71 -37.12 -20.25
CA HIS A 782 15.49 -35.69 -20.10
C HIS A 782 15.18 -35.36 -18.64
N VAL A 783 16.02 -34.57 -18.01
CA VAL A 783 15.84 -34.04 -16.65
C VAL A 783 15.44 -32.57 -16.76
N SER A 784 14.31 -32.20 -16.16
CA SER A 784 13.77 -30.84 -16.22
C SER A 784 13.44 -30.34 -14.82
N TRP A 785 13.79 -29.10 -14.54
CA TRP A 785 13.45 -28.44 -13.27
C TRP A 785 13.17 -26.96 -13.42
N LYS A 786 12.35 -26.44 -12.50
CA LYS A 786 12.04 -25.01 -12.43
C LYS A 786 12.47 -24.45 -11.09
N THR A 787 13.24 -23.37 -11.15
CA THR A 787 13.56 -22.51 -10.00
C THR A 787 12.43 -21.51 -9.79
N MET A 788 12.14 -21.15 -8.54
CA MET A 788 11.09 -20.18 -8.20
C MET A 788 11.61 -18.80 -7.84
N GLU A 789 12.89 -18.70 -7.53
CA GLU A 789 13.52 -17.50 -6.99
C GLU A 789 14.67 -17.07 -7.90
N ALA A 790 14.99 -15.78 -7.86
CA ALA A 790 16.19 -15.27 -8.50
C ALA A 790 17.42 -15.92 -7.87
N GLY A 791 18.43 -16.23 -8.67
CA GLY A 791 19.69 -16.71 -8.13
C GLY A 791 20.80 -16.85 -9.14
N LYS A 792 22.00 -17.07 -8.59
CA LYS A 792 23.16 -17.43 -9.39
C LYS A 792 24.00 -18.50 -8.74
N GLY A 793 24.34 -19.50 -9.52
CA GLY A 793 25.14 -20.63 -9.09
C GLY A 793 25.30 -21.65 -10.20
N ILE A 794 25.56 -22.88 -9.80
CA ILE A 794 25.73 -24.02 -10.69
C ILE A 794 24.82 -25.15 -10.21
N PHE A 795 24.06 -25.74 -11.12
CA PHE A 795 23.45 -27.05 -10.91
C PHE A 795 24.43 -28.11 -11.40
N GLU A 796 24.91 -28.99 -10.51
CA GLU A 796 25.50 -30.26 -10.91
C GLU A 796 24.38 -31.29 -11.05
N ILE A 797 24.20 -31.83 -12.26
CA ILE A 797 23.28 -32.93 -12.53
C ILE A 797 24.02 -34.21 -12.21
N GLN A 798 23.55 -34.95 -11.22
CA GLN A 798 24.18 -36.17 -10.76
C GLN A 798 23.34 -37.40 -11.10
N ARG A 799 23.99 -38.47 -11.57
CA ARG A 799 23.39 -39.77 -11.89
C ARG A 799 23.96 -40.86 -10.98
N SER A 800 23.12 -41.81 -10.63
CA SER A 800 23.49 -43.03 -9.91
C SER A 800 22.76 -44.24 -10.52
N ASN A 801 23.42 -45.42 -10.53
CA ASN A 801 22.83 -46.68 -10.99
C ASN A 801 22.27 -47.53 -9.83
N ASP A 802 22.65 -47.23 -8.59
CA ASP A 802 22.28 -47.97 -7.38
C ASP A 802 21.49 -47.12 -6.37
N GLY A 803 21.31 -45.83 -6.67
CA GLY A 803 20.63 -44.85 -5.82
C GLY A 803 21.49 -44.35 -4.65
N GLN A 804 22.75 -44.78 -4.55
CA GLN A 804 23.66 -44.48 -3.44
C GLN A 804 24.92 -43.75 -3.92
N ASN A 805 25.56 -44.25 -4.96
CA ASN A 805 26.78 -43.69 -5.53
C ASN A 805 26.45 -42.78 -6.71
N TYR A 806 26.60 -41.48 -6.54
CA TYR A 806 26.29 -40.46 -7.54
C TYR A 806 27.54 -39.88 -8.18
N SER A 807 27.56 -39.80 -9.51
CA SER A 807 28.56 -39.08 -10.28
C SER A 807 27.93 -37.89 -11.02
N THR A 808 28.66 -36.77 -11.11
CA THR A 808 28.23 -35.60 -11.86
C THR A 808 28.35 -35.89 -13.36
N ILE A 809 27.24 -35.78 -14.10
CA ILE A 809 27.15 -36.04 -15.54
C ILE A 809 26.98 -34.76 -16.37
N GLY A 810 26.71 -33.63 -15.71
CA GLY A 810 26.58 -32.33 -16.37
C GLY A 810 26.53 -31.20 -15.37
N THR A 811 26.82 -29.99 -15.84
CA THR A 811 26.70 -28.76 -15.05
C THR A 811 25.95 -27.70 -15.85
N ILE A 812 25.06 -26.97 -15.19
CA ILE A 812 24.35 -25.83 -15.77
C ILE A 812 24.53 -24.64 -14.84
N GLY A 813 25.25 -23.62 -15.30
CA GLY A 813 25.29 -22.33 -14.64
C GLY A 813 23.96 -21.61 -14.80
N PHE A 814 23.55 -20.87 -13.79
CA PHE A 814 22.34 -20.05 -13.85
C PHE A 814 22.59 -18.67 -13.27
N ASP A 815 21.91 -17.67 -13.81
CA ASP A 815 21.89 -16.27 -13.38
C ASP A 815 20.51 -15.70 -13.74
N ASN A 816 19.49 -16.04 -12.95
CA ASN A 816 18.11 -15.71 -13.25
C ASN A 816 17.59 -14.65 -12.27
N ASN A 817 16.80 -13.70 -12.78
CA ASN A 817 16.17 -12.64 -11.98
C ASN A 817 14.73 -12.99 -11.58
N GLY A 818 14.39 -14.28 -11.49
CA GLY A 818 13.04 -14.79 -11.22
C GLY A 818 12.85 -16.23 -11.73
N PRO A 819 11.65 -16.81 -11.70
CA PRO A 819 11.46 -18.22 -12.02
C PRO A 819 12.02 -18.63 -13.39
N ALA A 820 12.89 -19.64 -13.43
CA ALA A 820 13.52 -20.10 -14.67
C ALA A 820 13.42 -21.62 -14.83
N LEU A 821 13.11 -22.06 -16.06
CA LEU A 821 13.05 -23.47 -16.45
C LEU A 821 14.41 -23.90 -17.03
N PHE A 822 14.90 -25.01 -16.53
CA PHE A 822 16.15 -25.63 -16.97
C PHE A 822 15.88 -27.05 -17.46
N ASN A 823 16.64 -27.46 -18.47
CA ASN A 823 16.57 -28.79 -19.05
C ASN A 823 17.99 -29.33 -19.25
N PHE A 824 18.14 -30.62 -19.00
CA PHE A 824 19.36 -31.38 -19.25
C PHE A 824 19.02 -32.70 -19.93
N VAL A 825 19.85 -33.14 -20.87
CA VAL A 825 19.69 -34.42 -21.56
C VAL A 825 20.89 -35.29 -21.24
N ASP A 826 20.64 -36.44 -20.61
CA ASP A 826 21.61 -37.52 -20.53
C ASP A 826 21.48 -38.36 -21.80
N GLU A 827 22.44 -38.19 -22.71
CA GLU A 827 22.47 -38.85 -24.03
C GLU A 827 22.98 -40.29 -23.98
N ASN A 828 23.59 -40.71 -22.88
CA ASN A 828 24.10 -42.07 -22.72
C ASN A 828 23.71 -42.65 -21.34
N PRO A 829 22.41 -42.77 -21.02
CA PRO A 829 21.96 -43.37 -19.77
C PRO A 829 22.14 -44.89 -19.84
N PRO A 830 22.77 -45.54 -18.84
CA PRO A 830 22.84 -47.00 -18.75
C PRO A 830 21.47 -47.67 -18.84
N ALA A 831 21.43 -48.89 -19.38
CA ALA A 831 20.23 -49.71 -19.39
C ALA A 831 19.82 -50.06 -17.93
N GLY A 832 18.52 -50.03 -17.63
CA GLY A 832 17.98 -50.31 -16.30
C GLY A 832 17.56 -49.06 -15.52
N ASN A 833 17.55 -49.15 -14.19
CA ASN A 833 17.14 -48.04 -13.33
C ASN A 833 18.26 -47.02 -13.22
N ASN A 834 17.93 -45.75 -13.46
CA ASN A 834 18.81 -44.61 -13.32
C ASN A 834 18.19 -43.64 -12.31
N PHE A 835 19.00 -43.17 -11.37
CA PHE A 835 18.60 -42.20 -10.36
C PHE A 835 19.27 -40.85 -10.62
N TYR A 836 18.50 -39.78 -10.54
CA TYR A 836 18.98 -38.42 -10.80
C TYR A 836 18.70 -37.51 -9.61
N ARG A 837 19.65 -36.63 -9.29
CA ARG A 837 19.44 -35.51 -8.36
C ARG A 837 20.22 -34.30 -8.84
N LEU A 838 19.82 -33.13 -8.40
CA LEU A 838 20.57 -31.89 -8.60
C LEU A 838 21.34 -31.59 -7.32
N LYS A 839 22.61 -31.25 -7.46
CA LYS A 839 23.38 -30.58 -6.42
C LYS A 839 23.50 -29.13 -6.82
N LEU A 840 22.77 -28.27 -6.12
CA LEU A 840 22.84 -26.82 -6.30
C LEU A 840 24.07 -26.32 -5.54
N ILE A 841 24.99 -25.66 -6.23
CA ILE A 841 26.18 -25.02 -5.67
C ILE A 841 26.04 -23.52 -5.88
N ASP A 842 26.07 -22.75 -4.79
CA ASP A 842 26.03 -21.29 -4.86
C ASP A 842 27.41 -20.69 -5.23
N ARG A 843 27.47 -19.37 -5.39
CA ARG A 843 28.73 -18.66 -5.70
C ARG A 843 29.81 -18.79 -4.60
N LEU A 844 29.44 -19.24 -3.40
CA LEU A 844 30.33 -19.41 -2.25
C LEU A 844 30.79 -20.87 -2.08
N GLY A 845 30.39 -21.76 -3.01
CA GLY A 845 30.76 -23.18 -2.99
C GLY A 845 29.95 -24.02 -2.00
N LYS A 846 28.94 -23.44 -1.33
CA LYS A 846 28.02 -24.20 -0.48
C LYS A 846 27.00 -24.90 -1.35
N PHE A 847 26.58 -26.10 -0.93
CA PHE A 847 25.70 -26.92 -1.76
C PHE A 847 24.56 -27.58 -1.00
N GLY A 848 23.46 -27.80 -1.72
CA GLY A 848 22.30 -28.57 -1.27
C GLY A 848 21.82 -29.53 -2.37
N PHE A 849 21.15 -30.61 -1.97
CA PHE A 849 20.62 -31.59 -2.92
C PHE A 849 19.11 -31.42 -3.11
N SER A 850 18.64 -31.62 -4.34
CA SER A 850 17.20 -31.78 -4.62
C SER A 850 16.68 -33.13 -4.13
N LYS A 851 15.36 -33.34 -4.25
CA LYS A 851 14.78 -34.68 -4.21
C LYS A 851 15.41 -35.58 -5.29
N GLN A 852 15.44 -36.88 -5.02
CA GLN A 852 15.89 -37.91 -5.97
C GLN A 852 14.76 -38.27 -6.94
N LEU A 853 15.12 -38.44 -8.20
CA LEU A 853 14.28 -38.96 -9.26
C LEU A 853 14.73 -40.38 -9.62
N SER A 854 13.80 -41.25 -9.99
CA SER A 854 14.08 -42.58 -10.52
C SER A 854 13.42 -42.73 -11.88
N VAL A 855 14.19 -43.14 -12.89
CA VAL A 855 13.69 -43.38 -14.25
C VAL A 855 14.36 -44.62 -14.84
N LYS A 856 13.59 -45.45 -15.55
CA LYS A 856 14.09 -46.68 -16.15
C LYS A 856 14.40 -46.45 -17.64
N ASN A 857 15.65 -46.65 -18.06
CA ASN A 857 16.05 -46.67 -19.46
C ASN A 857 15.98 -48.12 -19.99
N SER A 858 15.12 -48.36 -20.96
CA SER A 858 14.95 -49.68 -21.58
C SER A 858 15.83 -49.88 -22.82
N CYS A 859 16.54 -48.85 -23.28
CA CYS A 859 17.47 -48.99 -24.41
C CYS A 859 18.72 -49.75 -23.99
N GLY A 860 19.11 -50.75 -24.79
CA GLY A 860 20.17 -51.70 -24.43
C GLY A 860 19.70 -52.89 -23.57
N MET A 861 18.43 -52.92 -23.13
CA MET A 861 17.80 -54.14 -22.65
C MET A 861 17.33 -54.99 -23.85
N LEU A 862 18.16 -55.96 -24.23
CA LEU A 862 17.94 -56.89 -25.34
C LEU A 862 16.56 -57.56 -25.31
N ASN A 863 15.83 -57.47 -26.42
CA ASN A 863 15.01 -58.58 -26.90
C ASN A 863 15.02 -58.56 -28.45
N PRO A 864 16.07 -59.09 -29.11
CA PRO A 864 16.00 -59.29 -30.55
C PRO A 864 14.82 -60.24 -30.80
N ASP A 865 13.91 -59.83 -31.67
CA ASP A 865 12.74 -60.65 -31.95
C ASP A 865 13.18 -61.83 -32.83
N PHE A 866 13.36 -62.99 -32.20
CA PHE A 866 13.80 -64.23 -32.85
C PHE A 866 12.58 -65.10 -33.15
N SER A 867 12.37 -65.40 -34.43
CA SER A 867 11.35 -66.36 -34.85
C SER A 867 11.92 -67.38 -35.83
N ILE A 868 11.33 -68.57 -35.87
CA ILE A 868 11.72 -69.64 -36.80
C ILE A 868 10.49 -70.08 -37.58
N TYR A 869 10.58 -70.08 -38.91
CA TYR A 869 9.52 -70.53 -39.79
C TYR A 869 10.07 -71.19 -41.07
N PRO A 870 9.45 -72.28 -41.57
CA PRO A 870 8.31 -72.99 -40.97
C PRO A 870 8.73 -73.83 -39.75
N ASN A 871 7.81 -74.01 -38.80
CA ASN A 871 7.94 -74.95 -37.68
C ASN A 871 6.53 -75.39 -37.24
N PRO A 872 6.09 -76.65 -37.50
CA PRO A 872 6.90 -77.79 -37.94
C PRO A 872 7.47 -77.66 -39.36
N VAL A 873 8.65 -78.24 -39.58
CA VAL A 873 9.37 -78.25 -40.86
C VAL A 873 8.97 -79.49 -41.65
N THR A 874 8.26 -79.32 -42.76
CA THR A 874 7.90 -80.39 -43.70
C THR A 874 8.77 -80.41 -44.95
N THR A 875 9.69 -79.45 -45.06
CA THR A 875 10.67 -79.32 -46.14
C THR A 875 12.08 -79.65 -45.63
N ASN A 876 13.10 -79.47 -46.47
CA ASN A 876 14.48 -79.75 -46.12
C ASN A 876 15.17 -78.65 -45.31
N TYR A 877 14.50 -77.53 -44.98
CA TYR A 877 15.10 -76.43 -44.24
C TYR A 877 14.08 -75.63 -43.42
N THR A 878 14.55 -74.91 -42.40
CA THR A 878 13.78 -73.85 -41.72
C THR A 878 14.58 -72.56 -41.69
N THR A 879 13.92 -71.42 -41.52
CA THR A 879 14.57 -70.11 -41.53
C THR A 879 14.45 -69.43 -40.19
N VAL A 880 15.58 -69.01 -39.62
CA VAL A 880 15.66 -68.17 -38.42
C VAL A 880 15.61 -66.71 -38.86
N TYR A 881 14.58 -65.99 -38.44
CA TYR A 881 14.46 -64.55 -38.64
C TYR A 881 14.96 -63.81 -37.41
N ILE A 882 15.80 -62.82 -37.65
CA ILE A 882 16.52 -62.07 -36.63
C ILE A 882 16.38 -60.60 -36.95
N ASN A 883 15.84 -59.82 -36.03
CA ASN A 883 15.91 -58.37 -36.11
C ASN A 883 16.96 -57.85 -35.13
N SER A 884 18.03 -57.26 -35.65
CA SER A 884 19.13 -56.72 -34.84
C SER A 884 19.09 -55.20 -34.85
N ASP A 885 19.12 -54.58 -33.68
CA ASP A 885 19.14 -53.13 -33.50
C ASP A 885 20.56 -52.53 -33.54
N LYS A 886 21.59 -53.38 -33.58
CA LYS A 886 22.99 -53.01 -33.82
C LYS A 886 23.75 -54.10 -34.57
N ALA A 887 24.91 -53.76 -35.12
CA ALA A 887 25.81 -54.76 -35.69
C ALA A 887 26.42 -55.62 -34.58
N GLN A 888 26.16 -56.94 -34.57
CA GLN A 888 26.64 -57.84 -33.52
C GLN A 888 26.84 -59.27 -34.00
N ASN A 889 27.75 -60.00 -33.34
CA ASN A 889 28.03 -61.39 -33.64
C ASN A 889 26.97 -62.30 -33.03
N ILE A 890 26.24 -62.99 -33.90
CA ILE A 890 25.20 -63.94 -33.50
C ILE A 890 25.64 -65.34 -33.90
N GLU A 891 25.38 -66.27 -33.01
CA GLU A 891 25.69 -67.67 -33.23
C GLU A 891 24.46 -68.55 -33.01
N ILE A 892 24.19 -69.40 -33.99
CA ILE A 892 23.02 -70.27 -34.05
C ILE A 892 23.50 -71.71 -33.96
N HIS A 893 23.02 -72.43 -32.95
CA HIS A 893 23.32 -73.84 -32.71
C HIS A 893 22.06 -74.67 -32.89
N LEU A 894 22.08 -75.64 -33.81
CA LEU A 894 21.06 -76.66 -33.93
C LEU A 894 21.49 -77.90 -33.16
N LEU A 895 20.70 -78.29 -32.17
CA LEU A 895 20.98 -79.38 -31.26
C LEU A 895 19.96 -80.51 -31.43
N ASN A 896 20.38 -81.77 -31.22
CA ASN A 896 19.44 -82.88 -31.01
C ASN A 896 18.83 -82.83 -29.59
N VAL A 897 17.86 -83.71 -29.31
CA VAL A 897 17.20 -83.77 -27.99
C VAL A 897 18.15 -84.09 -26.82
N ASN A 898 19.31 -84.69 -27.10
CA ASN A 898 20.33 -84.98 -26.10
C ASN A 898 21.30 -83.80 -25.89
N GLY A 899 21.04 -82.65 -26.52
CA GLY A 899 21.87 -81.44 -26.42
C GLY A 899 23.16 -81.47 -27.25
N GLN A 900 23.38 -82.50 -28.06
CA GLN A 900 24.55 -82.57 -28.94
C GLN A 900 24.37 -81.59 -30.11
N SER A 901 25.39 -80.76 -30.37
CA SER A 901 25.36 -79.79 -31.45
C SER A 901 25.56 -80.46 -32.80
N LEU A 902 24.55 -80.36 -33.66
CA LEU A 902 24.50 -80.94 -35.00
C LEU A 902 25.00 -79.94 -36.06
N LYS A 903 24.69 -78.65 -35.89
CA LYS A 903 25.19 -77.56 -36.73
C LYS A 903 25.42 -76.30 -35.89
N ARG A 904 26.47 -75.55 -36.23
CA ARG A 904 26.83 -74.27 -35.61
C ARG A 904 27.14 -73.25 -36.70
N LEU A 905 26.50 -72.10 -36.65
CA LEU A 905 26.71 -70.99 -37.58
C LEU A 905 27.03 -69.74 -36.78
N LYS A 906 28.13 -69.05 -37.10
CA LYS A 906 28.53 -67.79 -36.46
C LYS A 906 28.71 -66.73 -37.53
N THR A 907 27.95 -65.64 -37.44
CA THR A 907 27.96 -64.57 -38.44
C THR A 907 27.79 -63.21 -37.76
N LEU A 908 28.47 -62.19 -38.30
CA LEU A 908 28.23 -60.80 -37.94
C LEU A 908 26.97 -60.31 -38.66
N PHE A 909 25.92 -60.00 -37.91
CA PHE A 909 24.71 -59.43 -38.46
C PHE A 909 24.74 -57.91 -38.29
N PRO A 910 24.68 -57.12 -39.38
CA PRO A 910 24.50 -55.68 -39.30
C PRO A 910 23.17 -55.28 -38.65
N ILE A 911 22.96 -53.99 -38.43
CA ILE A 911 21.64 -53.48 -38.03
C ILE A 911 20.57 -53.83 -39.07
N GLY A 912 19.35 -54.14 -38.62
CA GLY A 912 18.19 -54.46 -39.45
C GLY A 912 17.70 -55.91 -39.35
N LYS A 913 16.75 -56.25 -40.22
CA LYS A 913 16.15 -57.58 -40.31
C LYS A 913 17.00 -58.48 -41.21
N HIS A 914 17.34 -59.64 -40.68
CA HIS A 914 18.12 -60.67 -41.36
C HIS A 914 17.42 -62.01 -41.24
N SER A 915 17.75 -62.92 -42.15
CA SER A 915 17.28 -64.30 -42.10
C SER A 915 18.43 -65.24 -42.37
N GLN A 916 18.46 -66.36 -41.63
CA GLN A 916 19.45 -67.41 -41.80
C GLN A 916 18.72 -68.74 -41.99
N GLN A 917 18.96 -69.36 -43.14
CA GLN A 917 18.42 -70.67 -43.44
C GLN A 917 19.25 -71.75 -42.73
N LEU A 918 18.55 -72.67 -42.06
CA LEU A 918 19.09 -73.88 -41.47
C LEU A 918 18.66 -75.07 -42.32
N ASP A 919 19.60 -75.58 -43.10
CA ASP A 919 19.40 -76.83 -43.83
C ASP A 919 19.31 -78.00 -42.85
N LEU A 920 18.21 -78.74 -42.95
CA LEU A 920 17.97 -79.94 -42.17
C LEU A 920 18.14 -81.19 -43.01
N SER A 921 18.15 -81.13 -44.35
CA SER A 921 17.98 -82.25 -45.32
C SER A 921 18.42 -83.65 -44.83
N ASN A 922 19.63 -83.80 -44.29
CA ASN A 922 20.22 -85.07 -43.82
C ASN A 922 19.89 -85.50 -42.37
N LEU A 923 18.95 -84.84 -41.68
CA LEU A 923 18.54 -85.16 -40.30
C LEU A 923 17.24 -85.98 -40.27
N PRO A 924 17.11 -87.01 -39.41
CA PRO A 924 15.86 -87.77 -39.32
C PRO A 924 14.68 -86.90 -38.84
N GLN A 925 13.45 -87.33 -39.10
CA GLN A 925 12.25 -86.69 -38.53
C GLN A 925 12.30 -86.76 -37.00
N GLY A 926 11.98 -85.66 -36.32
CA GLY A 926 12.16 -85.56 -34.88
C GLY A 926 12.20 -84.13 -34.34
N LEU A 927 12.33 -84.00 -33.02
CA LEU A 927 12.42 -82.72 -32.33
C LEU A 927 13.88 -82.26 -32.25
N TYR A 928 14.12 -81.01 -32.59
CA TYR A 928 15.42 -80.35 -32.50
C TYR A 928 15.29 -79.07 -31.68
N VAL A 929 16.42 -78.56 -31.19
CA VAL A 929 16.47 -77.31 -30.42
C VAL A 929 17.44 -76.36 -31.11
N VAL A 930 16.98 -75.16 -31.43
CA VAL A 930 17.81 -74.08 -31.95
C VAL A 930 18.10 -73.11 -30.82
N ASN A 931 19.37 -73.00 -30.45
CA ASN A 931 19.88 -72.00 -29.53
C ASN A 931 20.48 -70.84 -30.30
N VAL A 932 20.09 -69.62 -29.96
CA VAL A 932 20.66 -68.39 -30.50
C VAL A 932 21.40 -67.66 -29.38
N THR A 933 22.71 -67.55 -29.54
CA THR A 933 23.60 -66.84 -28.63
C THR A 933 24.10 -65.55 -29.28
N VAL A 934 24.23 -64.49 -28.50
CA VAL A 934 24.77 -63.20 -28.94
C VAL A 934 25.93 -62.88 -28.02
N GLU A 935 27.11 -62.65 -28.59
CA GLU A 935 28.36 -62.39 -27.83
C GLU A 935 28.67 -63.45 -26.76
N GLY A 936 28.22 -64.70 -26.98
CA GLY A 936 28.46 -65.84 -26.08
C GLY A 936 27.32 -66.13 -25.09
N GLU A 937 26.36 -65.22 -24.91
CA GLU A 937 25.21 -65.43 -24.03
C GLU A 937 23.99 -65.95 -24.77
N LEU A 938 23.31 -66.97 -24.22
CA LEU A 938 22.07 -67.50 -24.77
C LEU A 938 20.93 -66.47 -24.64
N LYS A 939 20.40 -66.01 -25.77
CA LYS A 939 19.29 -65.05 -25.81
C LYS A 939 17.96 -65.72 -26.10
N LYS A 940 17.95 -66.78 -26.91
CA LYS A 940 16.73 -67.52 -27.24
C LYS A 940 17.00 -68.99 -27.46
N GLN A 941 16.06 -69.82 -27.02
CA GLN A 941 15.98 -71.24 -27.35
C GLN A 941 14.61 -71.52 -27.98
N ILE A 942 14.60 -72.16 -29.15
CA ILE A 942 13.39 -72.45 -29.91
C ILE A 942 13.37 -73.94 -30.27
N LYS A 943 12.29 -74.64 -29.94
CA LYS A 943 12.09 -76.04 -30.32
C LYS A 943 11.59 -76.11 -31.76
N VAL A 944 12.26 -76.89 -32.60
CA VAL A 944 11.92 -77.07 -34.02
C VAL A 944 11.53 -78.52 -34.26
N LEU A 945 10.31 -78.76 -34.71
CA LEU A 945 9.82 -80.10 -35.03
C LEU A 945 10.02 -80.36 -36.53
N ARG A 946 10.87 -81.31 -36.92
CA ARG A 946 10.93 -81.79 -38.31
C ARG A 946 9.98 -82.97 -38.49
N ARG A 947 9.08 -82.84 -39.45
CA ARG A 947 8.05 -83.84 -39.78
C ARG A 947 8.35 -84.63 -41.03
#